data_AF-A0AAD9FUZ6-F1
#
_entry.id   AF-A0AAD9FUZ6-F1
#
_cell.length_a   1.000
_cell.length_b   1.000
_cell.length_c   1.000
_cell.angle_alpha   90.00
_cell.angle_beta   90.00
_cell.angle_gamma   90.00
#
_symmetry.space_group_name_H-M   'P 1'
#
loop_
_entity.id
_entity.type
_entity.pdbx_description
1 polymer ?
#
loop_
_entity_poly.entity_id
_entity_poly.type
_entity_poly.pdbx_seq_one_letter_code
_entity_poly.pdbx_strand_id
1 'polypeptide(L)'
;MPHQVQGVHWMLQQERKTSNQGGILGDMMGLGKTVQAIATMVKNPSQDRAIRATLIVLPLPLIQQWKAEIESKSNLTVYVYHGPNRTKSVNQLKNVDCVLTTYSIRREDWISGDEADAKPTIKKKGPLFKMAWYRIVLDEAAVVRNKSTKASKCILELVGDIRWCLTGTLIYNSLNDIYPYLRFIGVIDWEDFRNQISSIATRKPRLASRRAQAILRKVMLRRTKDSELGGKKILQLPPKTIDMIEMDFDDEERAIYQAIETAARVKVNKWYKAGTLLKQYHIVLVMLTRLRQFCCHPWLLRIVVELDDGEDDAQEVAMKEYTDEEELARAVKDMGQDWVDKVRRKLEQRYQTMIGEQQGDEDDFLTRQSCAVCFEPLINEKITACQHSFCTTCIEGILSSAPRDAIVADEHVRQSRPCPLCRNEIVRKQLYRAAVFFKPAGLEDEAEDIKPLMSLKGKGRLNILEEKDAKDIKPDVKGKGKAKAEPDETDEPTELEDVDIEDVLPSTKMKKIGDLLDLWRDVDPTQKTLIFCSFVEMLELMSVYLRKRNVNHVLYTGKMKMDERDAVIQQFQASGDETPRVMLISLKCGGVGLNLTAANNVIGLDLAWSPASEAQAVDRAHRIGQTRPVTVKRLVIRDSVEQRILAL
;
A
#
# COMPACT_ATOMS: atom_id res chain seq x y z
N MET A 1 28.51 -15.05 9.17
CA MET A 1 29.42 -14.34 8.25
C MET A 1 30.20 -13.26 9.01
N PRO A 2 31.42 -12.88 8.59
CA PRO A 2 32.27 -11.93 9.31
C PRO A 2 31.62 -10.57 9.60
N HIS A 3 30.87 -10.00 8.66
CA HIS A 3 30.16 -8.73 8.91
C HIS A 3 29.09 -8.88 9.99
N GLN A 4 28.38 -10.01 10.05
CA GLN A 4 27.37 -10.26 11.08
C GLN A 4 28.04 -10.31 12.46
N VAL A 5 29.21 -10.92 12.58
CA VAL A 5 29.98 -10.95 13.84
C VAL A 5 30.35 -9.53 14.27
N GLN A 6 30.87 -8.70 13.36
CA GLN A 6 31.17 -7.31 13.64
C GLN A 6 29.92 -6.52 14.04
N GLY A 7 28.79 -6.77 13.38
CA GLY A 7 27.53 -6.10 13.69
C GLY A 7 26.98 -6.48 15.05
N VAL A 8 27.01 -7.77 15.41
CA VAL A 8 26.64 -8.26 16.74
C VAL A 8 27.56 -7.68 17.81
N HIS A 9 28.88 -7.62 17.55
CA HIS A 9 29.83 -6.99 18.47
C HIS A 9 29.49 -5.52 18.71
N TRP A 10 29.20 -4.75 17.65
CA TRP A 10 28.76 -3.37 17.76
C TRP A 10 27.44 -3.26 18.53
N MET A 11 26.45 -4.12 18.25
CA MET A 11 25.19 -4.14 18.99
C MET A 11 25.41 -4.38 20.48
N LEU A 12 26.23 -5.36 20.85
CA LEU A 12 26.56 -5.64 22.25
C LEU A 12 27.25 -4.47 22.94
N GLN A 13 28.11 -3.72 22.24
CA GLN A 13 28.70 -2.49 22.78
C GLN A 13 27.64 -1.41 23.03
N GLN A 14 26.66 -1.26 22.13
CA GLN A 14 25.56 -0.30 22.31
C GLN A 14 24.66 -0.67 23.50
N GLU A 15 24.38 -1.96 23.72
CA GLU A 15 23.56 -2.41 24.85
C GLU A 15 24.24 -2.21 26.21
N ARG A 16 25.59 -2.12 26.23
CA ARG A 16 26.38 -1.90 27.45
C ARG A 16 26.58 -0.42 27.81
N LYS A 17 26.06 0.52 27.01
CA LYS A 17 26.15 1.95 27.31
C LYS A 17 25.35 2.29 28.58
N THR A 18 25.75 3.36 29.25
CA THR A 18 25.07 3.87 30.46
C THR A 18 23.79 4.64 30.14
N SER A 19 23.68 5.20 28.93
CA SER A 19 22.47 5.88 28.44
C SER A 19 22.21 5.53 26.98
N ASN A 20 20.94 5.61 26.58
CA ASN A 20 20.46 5.35 25.22
C ASN A 20 20.88 3.96 24.70
N GLN A 21 20.59 2.93 25.50
CA GLN A 21 20.96 1.55 25.20
C GLN A 21 20.23 1.06 23.94
N GLY A 22 21.02 0.54 23.00
CA GLY A 22 20.54 0.12 21.68
C GLY A 22 20.91 1.10 20.57
N GLY A 23 20.10 1.19 19.52
CA GLY A 23 20.47 1.95 18.33
C GLY A 23 19.71 1.57 17.07
N ILE A 24 20.30 1.93 15.93
CA ILE A 24 19.75 1.67 14.60
C ILE A 24 20.68 0.72 13.84
N LEU A 25 20.19 -0.48 13.52
CA LEU A 25 20.86 -1.37 12.56
C LEU A 25 20.31 -1.08 11.16
N GLY A 26 21.00 -0.15 10.48
CA GLY A 26 20.69 0.41 9.16
C GLY A 26 21.15 -0.43 7.97
N ASP A 27 21.48 -1.71 8.17
CA ASP A 27 22.01 -2.58 7.12
C ASP A 27 21.01 -2.78 5.96
N MET A 28 21.53 -2.80 4.73
CA MET A 28 20.74 -3.16 3.54
C MET A 28 20.07 -4.53 3.66
N MET A 29 18.99 -4.69 2.91
CA MET A 29 18.25 -5.94 2.85
C MET A 29 19.14 -7.09 2.39
N GLY A 30 18.97 -8.25 3.01
CA GLY A 30 19.79 -9.43 2.76
C GLY A 30 21.03 -9.56 3.64
N LEU A 31 21.51 -8.54 4.36
CA LEU A 31 22.71 -8.67 5.21
C LEU A 31 22.49 -9.44 6.53
N GLY A 32 21.26 -9.91 6.80
CA GLY A 32 20.92 -10.76 7.95
C GLY A 32 20.72 -9.99 9.26
N LYS A 33 19.96 -8.89 9.24
CA LYS A 33 19.59 -8.12 10.44
C LYS A 33 18.90 -8.96 11.50
N THR A 34 17.95 -9.82 11.10
CA THR A 34 17.23 -10.74 11.99
C THR A 34 18.19 -11.66 12.73
N VAL A 35 19.11 -12.32 12.01
CA VAL A 35 20.12 -13.21 12.62
C VAL A 35 21.05 -12.45 13.57
N GLN A 36 21.46 -11.23 13.22
CA GLN A 36 22.27 -10.38 14.11
C GLN A 36 21.50 -10.04 15.39
N ALA A 37 20.22 -9.66 15.28
CA ALA A 37 19.37 -9.39 16.44
C ALA A 37 19.21 -10.62 17.33
N ILE A 38 18.95 -11.80 16.74
CA ILE A 38 18.85 -13.07 17.49
C ILE A 38 20.16 -13.39 18.22
N ALA A 39 21.30 -13.27 17.54
CA ALA A 39 22.59 -13.49 18.15
C ALA A 39 22.86 -12.52 19.33
N THR A 40 22.47 -11.25 19.20
CA THR A 40 22.56 -10.26 20.29
C THR A 40 21.66 -10.64 21.47
N MET A 41 20.42 -11.08 21.21
CA MET A 41 19.50 -11.55 22.28
C MET A 41 20.08 -12.73 23.06
N VAL A 42 20.68 -13.70 22.36
CA VAL A 42 21.33 -14.87 22.99
C VAL A 42 22.59 -14.49 23.76
N LYS A 43 23.37 -13.52 23.26
CA LYS A 43 24.65 -13.11 23.88
C LYS A 43 24.49 -12.15 25.05
N ASN A 44 23.38 -11.43 25.12
CA ASN A 44 23.06 -10.54 26.23
C ASN A 44 21.61 -10.80 26.71
N PRO A 45 21.37 -11.91 27.43
CA PRO A 45 20.09 -12.16 28.08
C PRO A 45 19.97 -11.32 29.35
N SER A 46 18.73 -10.98 29.71
CA SER A 46 18.47 -10.28 30.98
C SER A 46 18.91 -11.13 32.17
N GLN A 47 19.57 -10.50 33.12
CA GLN A 47 19.90 -11.11 34.41
C GLN A 47 18.78 -10.94 35.44
N ASP A 48 17.83 -10.03 35.18
CA ASP A 48 16.69 -9.78 36.04
C ASP A 48 15.49 -10.63 35.60
N ARG A 49 15.00 -11.49 36.49
CA ARG A 49 13.81 -12.32 36.25
C ARG A 49 12.53 -11.49 36.12
N ALA A 50 12.47 -10.29 36.67
CA ALA A 50 11.30 -9.41 36.57
C ALA A 50 11.18 -8.76 35.19
N ILE A 51 12.30 -8.53 34.51
CA ILE A 51 12.41 -7.88 33.21
C ILE A 51 13.20 -8.80 32.28
N ARG A 52 12.63 -9.96 31.95
CA ARG A 52 13.31 -10.98 31.13
C ARG A 52 13.04 -10.84 29.63
N ALA A 53 11.80 -10.52 29.27
CA ALA A 53 11.31 -10.70 27.92
C ALA A 53 11.81 -9.62 26.93
N THR A 54 12.11 -10.03 25.70
CA THR A 54 12.32 -9.15 24.55
C THR A 54 11.03 -9.04 23.73
N LEU A 55 10.55 -7.81 23.52
CA LEU A 55 9.42 -7.53 22.63
C LEU A 55 9.92 -7.25 21.22
N ILE A 56 9.39 -7.96 20.23
CA ILE A 56 9.71 -7.74 18.82
C ILE A 56 8.42 -7.29 18.12
N VAL A 57 8.45 -6.07 17.58
CA VAL A 57 7.35 -5.47 16.82
C VAL A 57 7.73 -5.47 15.35
N LEU A 58 6.90 -6.08 14.52
CA LEU A 58 7.21 -6.32 13.11
C LEU A 58 5.94 -6.27 12.23
N PRO A 59 6.06 -6.12 10.90
CA PRO A 59 4.91 -6.23 10.00
C PRO A 59 4.25 -7.61 10.09
N LEU A 60 2.91 -7.66 9.99
CA LEU A 60 2.15 -8.91 10.12
C LEU A 60 2.70 -10.09 9.29
N PRO A 61 3.13 -9.92 8.02
CA PRO A 61 3.65 -11.04 7.23
C PRO A 61 4.93 -11.69 7.79
N LEU A 62 5.67 -11.02 8.68
CA LEU A 62 6.98 -11.49 9.14
C LEU A 62 6.93 -12.29 10.44
N ILE A 63 5.74 -12.46 11.05
CA ILE A 63 5.60 -13.15 12.35
C ILE A 63 6.10 -14.59 12.26
N GLN A 64 5.62 -15.37 11.30
CA GLN A 64 5.98 -16.78 11.18
C GLN A 64 7.46 -16.93 10.83
N GLN A 65 7.97 -16.07 9.94
CA GLN A 65 9.39 -16.04 9.59
C GLN A 65 10.27 -15.77 10.82
N TRP A 66 9.93 -14.77 11.65
CA TRP A 66 10.67 -14.47 12.88
C TRP A 66 10.59 -15.61 13.89
N LYS A 67 9.41 -16.21 14.06
CA LYS A 67 9.20 -17.35 14.94
C LYS A 67 10.11 -18.52 14.53
N ALA A 68 10.04 -18.94 13.27
CA ALA A 68 10.84 -20.04 12.74
C ALA A 68 12.35 -19.76 12.82
N GLU A 69 12.76 -18.51 12.57
CA GLU A 69 14.15 -18.08 12.70
C GLU A 69 14.67 -18.16 14.14
N ILE A 70 13.87 -17.75 15.13
CA ILE A 70 14.26 -17.85 16.55
C ILE A 70 14.32 -19.31 16.99
N GLU A 71 13.29 -20.11 16.66
CA GLU A 71 13.19 -21.53 17.05
C GLU A 71 14.28 -22.38 16.40
N SER A 72 14.68 -22.09 15.16
CA SER A 72 15.73 -22.85 14.46
C SER A 72 17.14 -22.46 14.86
N LYS A 73 17.38 -21.22 15.32
CA LYS A 73 18.74 -20.67 15.57
C LYS A 73 19.06 -20.42 17.04
N SER A 74 18.10 -20.65 17.94
CA SER A 74 18.29 -20.40 19.36
C SER A 74 17.40 -21.32 20.20
N ASN A 75 17.70 -21.39 21.50
CA ASN A 75 16.87 -22.09 22.49
C ASN A 75 15.90 -21.13 23.21
N LEU A 76 15.61 -19.96 22.62
CA LEU A 76 14.73 -18.96 23.23
C LEU A 76 13.27 -19.35 23.03
N THR A 77 12.48 -19.21 24.10
CA THR A 77 11.03 -19.44 24.04
C THR A 77 10.31 -18.25 23.40
N VAL A 78 9.39 -18.54 22.45
CA VAL A 78 8.70 -17.50 21.67
C VAL A 78 7.19 -17.59 21.86
N TYR A 79 6.56 -16.43 22.08
CA TYR A 79 5.10 -16.30 22.09
C TYR A 79 4.64 -15.32 21.02
N VAL A 80 3.65 -15.73 20.22
CA VAL A 80 3.01 -14.85 19.22
C VAL A 80 1.82 -14.15 19.85
N TYR A 81 1.97 -12.85 20.11
CA TYR A 81 0.91 -11.98 20.61
C TYR A 81 0.13 -11.36 19.44
N HIS A 82 -0.76 -12.15 18.85
CA HIS A 82 -1.63 -11.72 17.76
C HIS A 82 -2.97 -12.48 17.79
N GLY A 83 -4.01 -11.90 17.17
CA GLY A 83 -5.31 -12.56 17.04
C GLY A 83 -6.28 -12.38 18.23
N PRO A 84 -7.49 -12.97 18.13
CA PRO A 84 -8.52 -12.87 19.16
C PRO A 84 -8.15 -13.65 20.43
N ASN A 85 -7.47 -14.79 20.30
CA ASN A 85 -7.14 -15.71 21.38
C ASN A 85 -5.83 -15.37 22.11
N ARG A 86 -5.35 -14.12 22.00
CA ARG A 86 -4.13 -13.68 22.68
C ARG A 86 -4.33 -13.64 24.20
N THR A 87 -3.27 -13.92 24.95
CA THR A 87 -3.33 -13.87 26.41
C THR A 87 -3.65 -12.47 26.93
N LYS A 88 -4.44 -12.41 28.00
CA LYS A 88 -4.67 -11.20 28.81
C LYS A 88 -3.77 -11.17 30.06
N SER A 89 -2.95 -12.21 30.27
CA SER A 89 -2.12 -12.38 31.45
C SER A 89 -0.71 -11.85 31.21
N VAL A 90 -0.28 -10.90 32.05
CA VAL A 90 1.10 -10.40 32.06
C VAL A 90 2.09 -11.51 32.47
N ASN A 91 1.68 -12.41 33.36
CA ASN A 91 2.56 -13.47 33.86
C ASN A 91 2.95 -14.46 32.76
N GLN A 92 2.05 -14.73 31.82
CA GLN A 92 2.36 -15.59 30.68
C GLN A 92 3.43 -14.96 29.79
N LEU A 93 3.39 -13.64 29.58
CA LEU A 93 4.39 -12.91 28.80
C LEU A 93 5.73 -12.79 29.53
N LYS A 94 5.74 -12.75 30.86
CA LYS A 94 6.98 -12.75 31.66
C LYS A 94 7.73 -14.08 31.62
N ASN A 95 7.02 -15.18 31.38
CA ASN A 95 7.58 -16.54 31.39
C ASN A 95 8.22 -16.95 30.06
N VAL A 96 8.16 -16.10 29.03
CA VAL A 96 8.78 -16.35 27.72
C VAL A 96 9.95 -15.39 27.48
N ASP A 97 10.90 -15.81 26.66
CA ASP A 97 12.07 -15.01 26.33
C ASP A 97 11.77 -13.94 25.27
N CYS A 98 10.91 -14.28 24.31
CA CYS A 98 10.56 -13.44 23.17
C CYS A 98 9.05 -13.36 22.97
N VAL A 99 8.55 -12.14 22.76
CA VAL A 99 7.15 -11.89 22.39
C VAL A 99 7.12 -11.21 21.03
N LEU A 100 6.42 -11.81 20.07
CA LEU A 100 6.23 -11.25 18.72
C LEU A 100 4.86 -10.56 18.64
N THR A 101 4.83 -9.32 18.16
CA THR A 101 3.58 -8.58 17.91
C THR A 101 3.67 -7.75 16.64
N THR A 102 2.57 -7.10 16.25
CA THR A 102 2.52 -6.21 15.07
C THR A 102 2.44 -4.75 15.45
N TYR A 103 2.76 -3.87 14.49
CA TYR A 103 2.54 -2.43 14.58
C TYR A 103 1.06 -2.03 14.78
N SER A 104 0.12 -2.94 14.51
CA SER A 104 -1.32 -2.74 14.67
C SER A 104 -1.83 -3.24 16.03
N ILE A 105 -1.24 -2.74 17.12
CA ILE A 105 -1.68 -3.05 18.49
C ILE A 105 -3.15 -2.63 18.67
N ARG A 106 -3.96 -3.51 19.28
CA ARG A 106 -5.42 -3.31 19.40
C ARG A 106 -5.72 -2.16 20.36
N ARG A 107 -6.83 -1.44 20.14
CA ARG A 107 -7.35 -0.43 21.08
C ARG A 107 -7.60 -0.98 22.49
N GLU A 108 -8.08 -2.22 22.56
CA GLU A 108 -8.26 -2.94 23.82
C GLU A 108 -6.95 -3.02 24.62
N ASP A 109 -5.81 -3.02 23.92
CA ASP A 109 -4.49 -3.08 24.53
C ASP A 109 -3.88 -1.69 24.72
N TRP A 110 -4.22 -0.72 23.86
CA TRP A 110 -3.70 0.65 23.92
C TRP A 110 -4.81 1.70 23.75
N ILE A 111 -5.04 2.47 24.81
CA ILE A 111 -5.95 3.62 24.84
C ILE A 111 -5.08 4.88 24.77
N SER A 112 -5.26 5.70 23.73
CA SER A 112 -4.52 6.94 23.55
C SER A 112 -4.93 7.98 24.60
N GLY A 113 -3.95 8.67 25.19
CA GLY A 113 -4.19 9.72 26.18
C GLY A 113 -4.90 10.98 25.65
N ASP A 114 -5.13 11.08 24.32
CA ASP A 114 -5.81 12.20 23.66
C ASP A 114 -7.35 12.11 23.72
N GLU A 115 -7.94 11.00 24.21
CA GLU A 115 -9.38 10.89 24.46
C GLU A 115 -9.71 11.62 25.78
N ALA A 116 -10.48 12.70 25.68
CA ALA A 116 -10.64 13.78 26.68
C ALA A 116 -11.26 13.40 28.04
N ASP A 117 -11.42 12.12 28.37
CA ASP A 117 -12.00 11.68 29.64
C ASP A 117 -11.05 10.69 30.36
N ALA A 118 -10.31 11.25 31.32
CA ALA A 118 -9.37 10.60 32.24
C ALA A 118 -8.14 9.93 31.59
N LYS A 119 -6.92 10.36 32.01
CA LYS A 119 -5.67 9.63 31.78
C LYS A 119 -5.94 8.14 32.03
N PRO A 120 -5.91 7.26 31.01
CA PRO A 120 -6.24 5.86 31.22
C PRO A 120 -5.24 5.29 32.23
N THR A 121 -5.71 4.99 33.44
CA THR A 121 -4.90 4.35 34.47
C THR A 121 -4.31 3.08 33.87
N ILE A 122 -3.04 2.76 34.20
CA ILE A 122 -2.31 1.58 33.69
C ILE A 122 -3.16 0.30 33.76
N LYS A 123 -4.09 0.23 34.73
CA LYS A 123 -5.09 -0.84 34.90
C LYS A 123 -5.93 -1.13 33.64
N LYS A 124 -6.29 -0.13 32.83
CA LYS A 124 -7.12 -0.27 31.62
C LYS A 124 -6.35 -0.67 30.36
N LYS A 125 -5.01 -0.63 30.37
CA LYS A 125 -4.20 -1.01 29.19
C LYS A 125 -4.03 -2.53 29.09
N GLY A 126 -3.65 -3.01 27.92
CA GLY A 126 -3.36 -4.41 27.66
C GLY A 126 -2.04 -4.87 28.30
N PRO A 127 -1.77 -6.19 28.29
CA PRO A 127 -0.58 -6.78 28.90
C PRO A 127 0.74 -6.15 28.45
N LEU A 128 0.85 -5.76 27.17
CA LEU A 128 2.08 -5.21 26.61
C LEU A 128 2.53 -3.89 27.25
N PHE A 129 1.60 -3.14 27.86
CA PHE A 129 1.87 -1.84 28.51
C PHE A 129 1.86 -1.95 30.04
N LYS A 130 1.68 -3.16 30.59
CA LYS A 130 1.62 -3.44 32.03
C LYS A 130 2.91 -4.04 32.57
N MET A 131 3.93 -4.21 31.74
CA MET A 131 5.25 -4.71 32.12
C MET A 131 6.35 -3.90 31.44
N ALA A 132 7.52 -3.87 32.08
CA ALA A 132 8.74 -3.39 31.44
C ALA A 132 9.37 -4.51 30.60
N TRP A 133 9.93 -4.12 29.47
CA TRP A 133 10.63 -5.00 28.54
C TRP A 133 12.13 -4.84 28.69
N TYR A 134 12.89 -5.94 28.65
CA TYR A 134 14.35 -5.83 28.68
C TYR A 134 14.87 -5.18 27.41
N ARG A 135 14.29 -5.61 26.29
CA ARG A 135 14.62 -5.13 24.95
C ARG A 135 13.35 -4.97 24.14
N ILE A 136 13.27 -3.90 23.37
CA ILE A 136 12.24 -3.67 22.36
C ILE A 136 12.93 -3.55 21.00
N VAL A 137 12.56 -4.42 20.06
CA VAL A 137 13.11 -4.48 18.71
C VAL A 137 12.00 -4.15 17.72
N LEU A 138 12.22 -3.11 16.90
CA LEU A 138 11.35 -2.73 15.79
C LEU A 138 11.96 -3.26 14.50
N ASP A 139 11.33 -4.23 13.84
CA ASP A 139 11.74 -4.70 12.51
C ASP A 139 10.94 -4.02 11.41
N GLU A 140 11.60 -3.69 10.29
CA GLU A 140 11.07 -2.79 9.26
C GLU A 140 10.57 -1.47 9.89
N ALA A 141 11.40 -0.86 10.74
CA ALA A 141 11.03 0.32 11.54
C ALA A 141 10.48 1.51 10.72
N ALA A 142 10.70 1.53 9.40
CA ALA A 142 10.07 2.47 8.46
C ALA A 142 8.56 2.67 8.66
N VAL A 143 7.86 1.68 9.23
CA VAL A 143 6.43 1.78 9.57
C VAL A 143 6.14 2.94 10.55
N VAL A 144 7.07 3.31 11.43
CA VAL A 144 6.88 4.40 12.42
C VAL A 144 7.50 5.74 12.01
N ARG A 145 7.92 5.89 10.74
CA ARG A 145 8.59 7.09 10.18
C ARG A 145 7.82 8.39 10.34
N ASN A 146 6.52 8.31 10.61
CA ASN A 146 5.70 9.48 10.88
C ASN A 146 5.31 9.53 12.36
N LYS A 147 5.77 10.59 13.04
CA LYS A 147 5.59 10.82 14.48
C LYS A 147 4.12 10.95 14.92
N SER A 148 3.23 11.39 14.03
CA SER A 148 1.82 11.69 14.34
C SER A 148 0.93 10.45 14.30
N THR A 149 1.40 9.36 13.66
CA THR A 149 0.62 8.13 13.50
C THR A 149 0.34 7.46 14.84
N LYS A 150 -0.83 6.80 14.94
CA LYS A 150 -1.21 5.98 16.10
C LYS A 150 -0.16 4.91 16.43
N ALA A 151 0.38 4.24 15.41
CA ALA A 151 1.43 3.23 15.60
C ALA A 151 2.70 3.84 16.24
N SER A 152 3.18 4.99 15.74
CA SER A 152 4.36 5.67 16.29
C SER A 152 4.11 6.16 17.72
N LYS A 153 2.95 6.74 18.02
CA LYS A 153 2.55 7.14 19.38
C LYS A 153 2.46 5.94 20.34
N CYS A 154 1.83 4.86 19.89
CA CYS A 154 1.65 3.63 20.66
C CYS A 154 2.98 2.99 21.06
N ILE A 155 3.92 2.89 20.13
CA ILE A 155 5.22 2.26 20.37
C ILE A 155 6.08 3.06 21.35
N LEU A 156 5.97 4.39 21.37
CA LEU A 156 6.69 5.21 22.34
C LEU A 156 6.25 4.97 23.79
N GLU A 157 4.99 4.58 24.00
CA GLU A 157 4.47 4.31 25.34
C GLU A 157 4.96 2.98 25.92
N LEU A 158 5.59 2.13 25.11
CA LEU A 158 6.20 0.90 25.60
C LEU A 158 7.41 1.24 26.48
N VAL A 159 7.45 0.62 27.66
CA VAL A 159 8.55 0.79 28.62
C VAL A 159 9.56 -0.32 28.41
N GLY A 160 10.81 0.04 28.12
CA GLY A 160 11.88 -0.93 28.05
C GLY A 160 13.27 -0.28 28.01
N ASP A 161 14.24 -1.04 28.48
CA ASP A 161 15.61 -0.57 28.77
C ASP A 161 16.43 -0.41 27.49
N ILE A 162 16.44 -1.46 26.65
CA ILE A 162 17.20 -1.50 25.40
C ILE A 162 16.27 -1.33 24.20
N ARG A 163 16.58 -0.41 23.28
CA ARG A 163 15.71 -0.10 22.13
C ARG A 163 16.44 -0.19 20.80
N TRP A 164 15.95 -1.05 19.91
CA TRP A 164 16.54 -1.31 18.59
C TRP A 164 15.57 -0.99 17.46
N CYS A 165 16.07 -0.27 16.45
CA CYS A 165 15.43 -0.11 15.16
C CYS A 165 16.20 -0.90 14.10
N LEU A 166 15.55 -1.88 13.46
CA LEU A 166 16.07 -2.61 12.31
C LEU A 166 15.36 -2.08 11.07
N THR A 167 16.09 -1.40 10.19
CA THR A 167 15.52 -0.89 8.93
C THR A 167 16.60 -0.72 7.87
N GLY A 168 16.33 -1.09 6.62
CA GLY A 168 17.23 -0.78 5.50
C GLY A 168 17.08 0.65 4.98
N THR A 169 15.95 1.29 5.28
CA THR A 169 15.54 2.57 4.68
C THR A 169 15.16 3.55 5.77
N LEU A 170 16.04 4.52 6.03
CA LEU A 170 15.84 5.53 7.08
C LEU A 170 15.15 6.80 6.60
N ILE A 171 15.33 7.14 5.32
CA ILE A 171 14.85 8.37 4.72
C ILE A 171 14.06 7.96 3.47
N TYR A 172 12.81 8.39 3.38
CA TYR A 172 11.97 8.21 2.21
C TYR A 172 11.85 9.52 1.45
N ASN A 173 11.34 10.55 2.13
CA ASN A 173 10.97 11.82 1.51
C ASN A 173 11.72 12.99 2.13
N SER A 174 11.97 12.96 3.44
CA SER A 174 12.49 14.13 4.18
C SER A 174 13.46 13.71 5.29
N LEU A 175 14.35 14.63 5.69
CA LEU A 175 15.21 14.44 6.87
C LEU A 175 14.39 14.25 8.15
N ASN A 176 13.12 14.69 8.16
CA ASN A 176 12.20 14.49 9.28
C ASN A 176 11.84 13.02 9.51
N ASP A 177 11.99 12.16 8.50
CA ASP A 177 11.79 10.70 8.64
C ASP A 177 12.74 10.08 9.68
N ILE A 178 13.88 10.72 9.96
CA ILE A 178 14.88 10.24 10.92
C ILE A 178 14.40 10.39 12.37
N TYR A 179 13.59 11.42 12.65
CA TYR A 179 13.24 11.80 14.02
C TYR A 179 12.55 10.70 14.81
N PRO A 180 11.53 9.97 14.30
CA PRO A 180 10.85 8.97 15.09
C PRO A 180 11.75 7.83 15.59
N TYR A 181 12.80 7.47 14.84
CA TYR A 181 13.78 6.48 15.31
C TYR A 181 14.62 7.02 16.47
N LEU A 182 15.11 8.26 16.34
CA LEU A 182 15.93 8.89 17.37
C LEU A 182 15.13 9.12 18.66
N ARG A 183 13.87 9.55 18.51
CA ARG A 183 12.91 9.68 19.61
C ARG A 183 12.64 8.34 20.29
N PHE A 184 12.45 7.27 19.51
CA PHE A 184 12.22 5.93 20.07
C PHE A 184 13.41 5.44 20.89
N ILE A 185 14.64 5.63 20.40
CA ILE A 185 15.86 5.21 21.10
C ILE A 185 16.19 6.14 22.29
N GLY A 186 15.60 7.35 22.36
CA GLY A 186 15.78 8.31 23.45
C GLY A 186 16.97 9.25 23.25
N VAL A 187 17.39 9.50 22.01
CA VAL A 187 18.61 10.26 21.69
C VAL A 187 18.40 11.77 21.69
N ILE A 188 17.24 12.23 21.20
CA ILE A 188 16.92 13.65 21.01
C ILE A 188 15.41 13.85 21.13
N ASP A 189 14.98 14.96 21.71
CA ASP A 189 13.57 15.35 21.74
C ASP A 189 13.15 16.09 20.46
N TRP A 190 11.86 16.44 20.37
CA TRP A 190 11.33 17.13 19.20
C TRP A 190 11.91 18.53 19.05
N GLU A 191 12.07 19.25 20.15
CA GLU A 191 12.39 20.67 20.13
C GLU A 191 13.83 20.87 19.66
N ASP A 192 14.76 20.09 20.22
CA ASP A 192 16.15 20.05 19.79
C ASP A 192 16.29 19.58 18.35
N PHE A 193 15.59 18.50 17.97
CA PHE A 193 15.61 18.02 16.58
C PHE A 193 15.08 19.08 15.61
N ARG A 194 13.98 19.76 15.98
CA ARG A 194 13.36 20.78 15.15
C ARG A 194 14.29 21.96 14.96
N ASN A 195 14.88 22.47 16.03
CA ASN A 195 15.77 23.63 16.02
C ASN A 195 17.10 23.34 15.32
N GLN A 196 17.62 22.12 15.45
CA GLN A 196 18.92 21.78 14.88
C GLN A 196 18.85 21.22 13.46
N ILE A 197 17.74 20.59 13.05
CA ILE A 197 17.64 19.85 11.79
C ILE A 197 16.39 20.26 11.00
N SER A 198 15.17 20.06 11.53
CA SER A 198 13.92 20.23 10.77
C SER A 198 13.77 21.63 10.17
N SER A 199 13.81 22.67 11.01
CA SER A 199 13.53 24.06 10.60
C SER A 199 14.59 24.62 9.65
N ILE A 200 15.82 24.10 9.73
CA ILE A 200 16.93 24.54 8.88
C ILE A 200 17.07 23.69 7.60
N ALA A 201 16.34 22.58 7.47
CA ALA A 201 16.46 21.68 6.32
C ALA A 201 16.14 22.40 5.00
N THR A 202 15.11 23.26 5.00
CA THR A 202 14.69 24.04 3.83
C THR A 202 15.69 25.13 3.47
N ARG A 203 16.19 25.89 4.46
CA ARG A 203 17.09 27.05 4.22
C ARG A 203 18.56 26.66 4.06
N LYS A 204 19.01 25.62 4.77
CA LYS A 204 20.43 25.17 4.85
C LYS A 204 20.53 23.64 4.80
N PRO A 205 20.14 22.98 3.69
CA PRO A 205 20.04 21.52 3.59
C PRO A 205 21.36 20.79 3.87
N ARG A 206 22.50 21.34 3.43
CA ARG A 206 23.84 20.76 3.70
C ARG A 206 24.23 20.79 5.17
N LEU A 207 23.78 21.81 5.92
CA LEU A 207 24.06 21.89 7.36
C LEU A 207 23.16 20.92 8.14
N ALA A 208 21.86 20.88 7.81
CA ALA A 208 20.91 19.95 8.39
C ALA A 208 21.37 18.49 8.19
N SER A 209 21.79 18.14 6.98
CA SER A 209 22.32 16.80 6.66
C SER A 209 23.57 16.45 7.47
N ARG A 210 24.53 17.38 7.60
CA ARG A 210 25.75 17.16 8.41
C ARG A 210 25.43 16.95 9.89
N ARG A 211 24.49 17.70 10.44
CA ARG A 211 24.03 17.54 11.83
C ARG A 211 23.34 16.19 12.05
N ALA A 212 22.43 15.80 11.15
CA ALA A 212 21.79 14.49 11.17
C ALA A 212 22.82 13.35 11.08
N GLN A 213 23.80 13.46 10.18
CA GLN A 213 24.89 12.48 10.06
C GLN A 213 25.74 12.38 11.33
N ALA A 214 26.03 13.49 12.00
CA ALA A 214 26.80 13.49 13.24
C ALA A 214 26.09 12.71 14.37
N ILE A 215 24.76 12.85 14.47
CA ILE A 215 23.95 12.06 15.42
C ILE A 215 23.95 10.59 15.01
N LEU A 216 23.63 10.30 13.74
CA LEU A 216 23.54 8.93 13.23
C LEU A 216 24.84 8.15 13.39
N ARG A 217 26.01 8.76 13.18
CA ARG A 217 27.33 8.10 13.38
C ARG A 217 27.52 7.52 14.78
N LYS A 218 26.85 8.05 15.81
CA LYS A 218 26.99 7.57 17.19
C LYS A 218 26.05 6.41 17.53
N VAL A 219 24.91 6.31 16.85
CA VAL A 219 23.78 5.43 17.21
C VAL A 219 23.40 4.44 16.11
N MET A 220 24.01 4.54 14.92
CA MET A 220 23.67 3.73 13.76
C MET A 220 24.89 2.99 13.20
N LEU A 221 24.68 1.72 12.86
CA LEU A 221 25.55 0.96 11.97
C LEU A 221 24.81 0.74 10.66
N ARG A 222 25.39 1.15 9.52
CA ARG A 222 24.80 0.99 8.18
C ARG A 222 25.83 0.45 7.20
N ARG A 223 25.52 -0.70 6.60
CA ARG A 223 26.33 -1.32 5.54
C ARG A 223 25.51 -1.59 4.29
N THR A 224 26.17 -1.53 3.15
CA THR A 224 25.64 -1.85 1.83
C THR A 224 26.13 -3.22 1.37
N LYS A 225 25.54 -3.78 0.30
CA LYS A 225 25.99 -5.04 -0.31
C LYS A 225 27.43 -4.93 -0.85
N ASP A 226 27.81 -3.74 -1.30
CA ASP A 226 29.15 -3.41 -1.78
C ASP A 226 30.14 -2.97 -0.70
N SER A 227 29.71 -2.91 0.57
CA SER A 227 30.63 -2.58 1.66
C SER A 227 31.74 -3.62 1.76
N GLU A 228 32.95 -3.17 2.07
CA GLU A 228 34.13 -4.03 2.19
C GLU A 228 34.52 -4.25 3.65
N LEU A 229 34.99 -5.45 3.95
CA LEU A 229 35.56 -5.81 5.24
C LEU A 229 36.91 -6.48 5.00
N GLY A 230 37.99 -5.82 5.40
CA GLY A 230 39.35 -6.32 5.16
C GLY A 230 39.72 -6.39 3.67
N GLY A 231 39.26 -5.42 2.87
CA GLY A 231 39.54 -5.33 1.42
C GLY A 231 38.77 -6.33 0.55
N LYS A 232 37.83 -7.10 1.13
CA LYS A 232 36.92 -7.98 0.40
C LYS A 232 35.48 -7.52 0.59
N LYS A 233 34.67 -7.57 -0.47
CA LYS A 233 33.23 -7.31 -0.37
C LYS A 233 32.61 -8.22 0.68
N ILE A 234 31.78 -7.64 1.54
CA ILE A 234 31.07 -8.34 2.62
C ILE A 234 30.20 -9.47 2.07
N LEU A 235 29.69 -9.29 0.85
CA LEU A 235 28.84 -10.26 0.19
C LEU A 235 29.27 -10.42 -1.27
N GLN A 236 29.43 -11.67 -1.70
CA GLN A 236 29.56 -12.03 -3.10
C GLN A 236 28.18 -12.48 -3.59
N LEU A 237 27.49 -11.62 -4.33
CA LEU A 237 26.26 -11.98 -5.01
C LEU A 237 26.52 -12.10 -6.51
N PRO A 238 25.75 -12.94 -7.22
CA PRO A 238 25.71 -12.92 -8.67
C PRO A 238 25.39 -11.51 -9.20
N PRO A 239 25.80 -11.17 -10.42
CA PRO A 239 25.54 -9.85 -10.98
C PRO A 239 24.03 -9.60 -11.12
N LYS A 240 23.65 -8.32 -10.98
CA LYS A 240 22.30 -7.84 -11.23
C LYS A 240 22.29 -6.86 -12.39
N THR A 241 21.42 -7.09 -13.37
CA THR A 241 21.15 -6.16 -14.48
C THR A 241 19.78 -5.53 -14.31
N ILE A 242 19.67 -4.23 -14.60
CA ILE A 242 18.40 -3.50 -14.57
C ILE A 242 18.24 -2.81 -15.91
N ASP A 243 17.23 -3.24 -16.66
CA ASP A 243 16.94 -2.72 -17.99
C ASP A 243 15.57 -2.04 -17.98
N MET A 244 15.52 -0.83 -18.53
CA MET A 244 14.27 -0.14 -18.80
C MET A 244 13.82 -0.48 -20.21
N ILE A 245 12.63 -1.07 -20.32
CA ILE A 245 11.99 -1.40 -21.59
C ILE A 245 10.94 -0.33 -21.83
N GLU A 246 11.28 0.60 -22.71
CA GLU A 246 10.33 1.55 -23.24
C GLU A 246 9.50 0.88 -24.35
N MET A 247 8.20 1.16 -24.36
CA MET A 247 7.28 0.69 -25.38
C MET A 247 6.24 1.76 -25.70
N ASP A 248 5.65 1.65 -26.88
CA ASP A 248 4.57 2.51 -27.33
C ASP A 248 3.25 1.77 -27.20
N PHE A 249 2.19 2.49 -26.82
CA PHE A 249 0.83 1.98 -26.95
C PHE A 249 0.54 1.60 -28.40
N ASP A 250 -0.37 0.65 -28.60
CA ASP A 250 -1.02 0.52 -29.90
C ASP A 250 -1.87 1.76 -30.23
N ASP A 251 -2.26 1.89 -31.50
CA ASP A 251 -2.92 3.11 -31.99
C ASP A 251 -4.24 3.39 -31.26
N GLU A 252 -4.96 2.33 -30.89
CA GLU A 252 -6.23 2.41 -30.15
C GLU A 252 -6.00 2.85 -28.69
N GLU A 253 -5.10 2.17 -27.97
CA GLU A 253 -4.71 2.55 -26.60
C GLU A 253 -4.18 3.98 -26.56
N ARG A 254 -3.39 4.38 -27.57
CA ARG A 254 -2.82 5.73 -27.68
C ARG A 254 -3.91 6.80 -27.80
N ALA A 255 -4.89 6.58 -28.67
CA ALA A 255 -5.98 7.52 -28.89
C ALA A 255 -6.80 7.72 -27.60
N ILE A 256 -7.13 6.63 -26.91
CA ILE A 256 -7.89 6.69 -25.65
C ILE A 256 -7.08 7.38 -24.55
N TYR A 257 -5.80 7.02 -24.42
CA TYR A 257 -4.91 7.66 -23.43
C TYR A 257 -4.81 9.17 -23.64
N GLN A 258 -4.60 9.62 -24.88
CA GLN A 258 -4.52 11.03 -25.22
C GLN A 258 -5.82 11.79 -24.92
N ALA A 259 -6.98 11.17 -25.15
CA ALA A 259 -8.27 11.76 -24.81
C ALA A 259 -8.41 12.00 -23.30
N ILE A 260 -8.09 10.98 -22.48
CA ILE A 260 -8.13 11.07 -21.02
C ILE A 260 -7.13 12.11 -20.50
N GLU A 261 -5.91 12.11 -21.04
CA GLU A 261 -4.87 13.04 -20.64
C GLU A 261 -5.23 14.49 -20.98
N THR A 262 -5.77 14.72 -22.18
CA THR A 262 -6.18 16.05 -22.63
C THR A 262 -7.30 16.58 -21.74
N ALA A 263 -8.29 15.75 -21.42
CA ALA A 263 -9.37 16.12 -20.51
C ALA A 263 -8.85 16.48 -19.10
N ALA A 264 -7.92 15.69 -18.56
CA ALA A 264 -7.27 15.99 -17.28
C ALA A 264 -6.49 17.31 -17.33
N ARG A 265 -5.73 17.55 -18.43
CA ARG A 265 -4.92 18.76 -18.61
C ARG A 265 -5.76 20.02 -18.68
N VAL A 266 -6.90 20.00 -19.37
CA VAL A 266 -7.83 21.13 -19.44
C VAL A 266 -8.33 21.51 -18.04
N LYS A 267 -8.73 20.53 -17.23
CA LYS A 267 -9.20 20.75 -15.85
C LYS A 267 -8.10 21.29 -14.94
N VAL A 268 -6.91 20.69 -14.99
CA VAL A 268 -5.74 21.16 -14.21
C VAL A 268 -5.37 22.60 -14.59
N ASN A 269 -5.38 22.92 -15.89
CA ASN A 269 -5.11 24.28 -16.36
C ASN A 269 -6.16 25.29 -15.91
N LYS A 270 -7.45 24.89 -15.83
CA LYS A 270 -8.52 25.72 -15.26
C LYS A 270 -8.20 26.07 -13.80
N TRP A 271 -7.86 25.08 -12.97
CA TRP A 271 -7.52 25.32 -11.55
C TRP A 271 -6.20 26.08 -11.36
N TYR A 272 -5.23 25.86 -12.25
CA TYR A 272 -3.98 26.61 -12.24
C TYR A 272 -4.23 28.10 -12.49
N LYS A 273 -5.01 28.44 -13.53
CA LYS A 273 -5.39 29.83 -13.83
C LYS A 273 -6.24 30.46 -12.72
N ALA A 274 -7.09 29.67 -12.06
CA ALA A 274 -7.90 30.12 -10.93
C ALA A 274 -7.12 30.24 -9.60
N GLY A 275 -5.85 29.81 -9.54
CA GLY A 275 -5.06 29.79 -8.31
C GLY A 275 -5.53 28.78 -7.25
N THR A 276 -6.39 27.82 -7.63
CA THR A 276 -7.00 26.83 -6.73
C THR A 276 -6.36 25.44 -6.84
N LEU A 277 -5.31 25.28 -7.64
CA LEU A 277 -4.67 23.98 -7.92
C LEU A 277 -4.30 23.20 -6.65
N LEU A 278 -3.66 23.85 -5.66
CA LEU A 278 -3.27 23.18 -4.41
C LEU A 278 -4.49 22.74 -3.58
N LYS A 279 -5.61 23.47 -3.67
CA LYS A 279 -6.88 23.05 -3.04
C LYS A 279 -7.44 21.77 -3.70
N GLN A 280 -7.21 21.62 -5.01
CA GLN A 280 -7.66 20.48 -5.81
C GLN A 280 -6.61 19.37 -5.97
N TYR A 281 -5.53 19.40 -5.19
CA TYR A 281 -4.42 18.45 -5.30
C TYR A 281 -4.88 16.98 -5.23
N HIS A 282 -5.88 16.68 -4.39
CA HIS A 282 -6.47 15.34 -4.28
C HIS A 282 -7.07 14.85 -5.62
N ILE A 283 -7.76 15.72 -6.36
CA ILE A 283 -8.34 15.37 -7.68
C ILE A 283 -7.23 15.18 -8.72
N VAL A 284 -6.17 15.99 -8.66
CA VAL A 284 -5.00 15.81 -9.54
C VAL A 284 -4.36 14.43 -9.33
N LEU A 285 -4.22 13.98 -8.09
CA LEU A 285 -3.71 12.63 -7.78
C LEU A 285 -4.61 11.52 -8.32
N VAL A 286 -5.94 11.70 -8.30
CA VAL A 286 -6.88 10.75 -8.93
C VAL A 286 -6.65 10.69 -10.42
N MET A 287 -6.57 11.84 -11.09
CA MET A 287 -6.32 11.91 -12.55
C MET A 287 -4.99 11.23 -12.91
N LEU A 288 -3.92 11.50 -12.16
CA LEU A 288 -2.62 10.83 -12.34
C LEU A 288 -2.72 9.32 -12.10
N THR A 289 -3.49 8.90 -11.09
CA THR A 289 -3.72 7.47 -10.81
C THR A 289 -4.47 6.80 -11.95
N ARG A 290 -5.50 7.43 -12.52
CA ARG A 290 -6.22 6.90 -13.69
C ARG A 290 -5.32 6.78 -14.92
N LEU A 291 -4.48 7.78 -15.20
CA LEU A 291 -3.50 7.68 -16.29
C LEU A 291 -2.51 6.51 -16.07
N ARG A 292 -2.06 6.30 -14.82
CA ARG A 292 -1.19 5.15 -14.47
C ARG A 292 -1.91 3.80 -14.62
N GLN A 293 -3.17 3.74 -14.20
CA GLN A 293 -4.01 2.54 -14.39
C GLN A 293 -4.16 2.22 -15.88
N PHE A 294 -4.44 3.22 -16.72
CA PHE A 294 -4.53 3.01 -18.16
C PHE A 294 -3.22 2.47 -18.75
N CYS A 295 -2.07 3.01 -18.32
CA CYS A 295 -0.75 2.51 -18.76
C CYS A 295 -0.52 1.03 -18.41
N CYS A 296 -1.20 0.51 -17.39
CA CYS A 296 -1.19 -0.91 -17.07
C CYS A 296 -2.18 -1.67 -17.96
N HIS A 297 -3.45 -1.26 -17.94
CA HIS A 297 -4.53 -1.85 -18.71
C HIS A 297 -5.76 -0.94 -18.80
N PRO A 298 -6.39 -0.76 -19.97
CA PRO A 298 -7.60 0.07 -20.14
C PRO A 298 -8.78 -0.35 -19.24
N TRP A 299 -9.01 -1.66 -19.09
CA TRP A 299 -10.07 -2.23 -18.23
C TRP A 299 -10.06 -1.71 -16.78
N LEU A 300 -8.91 -1.29 -16.25
CA LEU A 300 -8.81 -0.73 -14.89
C LEU A 300 -9.57 0.60 -14.70
N LEU A 301 -10.01 1.21 -15.80
CA LEU A 301 -10.83 2.42 -15.79
C LEU A 301 -12.34 2.16 -15.72
N ARG A 302 -12.81 0.92 -15.90
CA ARG A 302 -14.25 0.55 -15.87
C ARG A 302 -14.92 0.80 -14.50
N ILE A 303 -14.15 1.12 -13.46
CA ILE A 303 -14.68 1.30 -12.11
C ILE A 303 -15.50 2.61 -12.02
N VAL A 304 -16.83 2.39 -12.11
CA VAL A 304 -18.03 3.20 -11.85
C VAL A 304 -18.63 3.92 -13.06
N VAL A 305 -19.40 3.17 -13.86
CA VAL A 305 -20.61 3.63 -14.58
C VAL A 305 -21.58 2.44 -14.65
N GLU A 306 -22.41 2.22 -13.63
CA GLU A 306 -23.67 1.48 -13.81
C GLU A 306 -24.70 2.54 -14.27
N LEU A 307 -25.04 2.52 -15.55
CA LEU A 307 -26.14 3.33 -16.11
C LEU A 307 -27.38 2.45 -16.17
N ASP A 308 -28.33 2.80 -15.31
CA ASP A 308 -29.75 3.01 -15.61
C ASP A 308 -30.21 2.54 -17.00
N ASP A 309 -30.77 1.34 -17.08
CA ASP A 309 -31.84 0.99 -18.01
C ASP A 309 -32.93 0.30 -17.19
N GLY A 310 -34.08 0.97 -17.06
CA GLY A 310 -35.24 0.44 -16.39
C GLY A 310 -35.99 -0.52 -17.31
N GLU A 311 -36.24 -1.73 -16.84
CA GLU A 311 -37.60 -2.24 -16.58
C GLU A 311 -37.53 -3.50 -15.70
N ASP A 312 -38.62 -3.73 -14.99
CA ASP A 312 -38.74 -4.52 -13.78
C ASP A 312 -38.42 -6.02 -13.93
N ASP A 313 -37.52 -6.54 -13.07
CA ASP A 313 -37.71 -7.77 -12.25
C ASP A 313 -36.37 -8.50 -11.91
N ALA A 314 -35.58 -7.93 -10.97
CA ALA A 314 -34.68 -8.71 -10.12
C ALA A 314 -34.28 -7.92 -8.86
N GLN A 315 -34.94 -8.21 -7.74
CA GLN A 315 -34.55 -7.72 -6.42
C GLN A 315 -33.27 -8.43 -5.95
N GLU A 316 -32.13 -7.72 -5.90
CA GLU A 316 -31.19 -7.70 -4.75
C GLU A 316 -29.92 -6.84 -4.99
N VAL A 317 -29.84 -5.73 -4.24
CA VAL A 317 -28.65 -4.91 -3.89
C VAL A 317 -27.97 -4.05 -4.98
N ALA A 318 -28.74 -3.25 -5.72
CA ALA A 318 -28.22 -2.03 -6.38
C ALA A 318 -28.12 -0.86 -5.36
N MET A 319 -26.96 -0.20 -5.25
CA MET A 319 -26.84 1.03 -4.45
C MET A 319 -27.46 2.20 -5.22
N LYS A 320 -28.69 2.58 -4.85
CA LYS A 320 -29.34 3.80 -5.34
C LYS A 320 -28.42 5.01 -5.10
N GLU A 321 -28.00 5.72 -6.16
CA GLU A 321 -27.27 6.98 -6.01
C GLU A 321 -28.23 8.05 -5.47
N TYR A 322 -28.06 8.40 -4.21
CA TYR A 322 -28.79 9.50 -3.58
C TYR A 322 -28.26 10.85 -4.08
N THR A 323 -29.15 11.81 -4.32
CA THR A 323 -28.76 13.22 -4.43
C THR A 323 -28.14 13.72 -3.11
N ASP A 324 -27.44 14.85 -3.12
CA ASP A 324 -26.84 15.39 -1.90
C ASP A 324 -27.91 15.69 -0.82
N GLU A 325 -29.10 16.14 -1.24
CA GLU A 325 -30.22 16.39 -0.34
C GLU A 325 -30.79 15.08 0.24
N GLU A 326 -30.95 14.05 -0.60
CA GLU A 326 -31.42 12.74 -0.16
C GLU A 326 -30.41 12.04 0.76
N GLU A 327 -29.11 12.15 0.48
CA GLU A 327 -28.06 11.56 1.30
C GLU A 327 -27.94 12.28 2.65
N LEU A 328 -28.13 13.60 2.68
CA LEU A 328 -28.21 14.37 3.91
C LEU A 328 -29.45 13.99 4.72
N ALA A 329 -30.62 13.90 4.08
CA ALA A 329 -31.86 13.47 4.72
C ALA A 329 -31.74 12.05 5.30
N ARG A 330 -31.07 11.14 4.56
CA ARG A 330 -30.75 9.79 5.02
C ARG A 330 -29.83 9.80 6.23
N ALA A 331 -28.77 10.63 6.22
CA ALA A 331 -27.88 10.76 7.35
C ALA A 331 -28.58 11.29 8.61
N VAL A 332 -29.46 12.29 8.46
CA VAL A 332 -30.27 12.83 9.56
C VAL A 332 -31.23 11.76 10.10
N LYS A 333 -31.89 11.01 9.20
CA LYS A 333 -32.83 9.94 9.57
C LYS A 333 -32.14 8.78 10.30
N ASP A 334 -30.99 8.34 9.80
CA ASP A 334 -30.30 7.14 10.30
C ASP A 334 -29.46 7.43 11.56
N MET A 335 -28.81 8.60 11.62
CA MET A 335 -27.78 8.92 12.63
C MET A 335 -28.17 10.08 13.56
N GLY A 336 -29.21 10.84 13.23
CA GLY A 336 -29.67 12.01 13.98
C GLY A 336 -28.90 13.31 13.69
N GLN A 337 -29.56 14.45 13.95
CA GLN A 337 -29.03 15.78 13.66
C GLN A 337 -27.71 16.08 14.40
N ASP A 338 -27.60 15.65 15.67
CA ASP A 338 -26.39 15.83 16.47
C ASP A 338 -25.14 15.17 15.85
N TRP A 339 -25.33 14.03 15.20
CA TRP A 339 -24.24 13.34 14.50
C TRP A 339 -23.81 14.13 13.25
N VAL A 340 -24.79 14.59 12.47
CA VAL A 340 -24.57 15.42 11.27
C VAL A 340 -23.82 16.70 11.63
N ASP A 341 -24.22 17.38 12.69
CA ASP A 341 -23.57 18.62 13.14
C ASP A 341 -22.15 18.38 13.68
N LYS A 342 -21.88 17.21 14.29
CA LYS A 342 -20.52 16.81 14.68
C LYS A 342 -19.64 16.54 13.44
N VAL A 343 -20.18 15.85 12.44
CA VAL A 343 -19.45 15.59 11.18
C VAL A 343 -19.16 16.88 10.44
N ARG A 344 -20.14 17.78 10.31
CA ARG A 344 -19.97 19.10 9.70
C ARG A 344 -18.90 19.92 10.40
N ARG A 345 -18.96 20.06 11.73
CA ARG A 345 -17.91 20.76 12.51
C ARG A 345 -16.53 20.14 12.33
N LYS A 346 -16.44 18.81 12.27
CA LYS A 346 -15.16 18.11 12.07
C LYS A 346 -14.56 18.40 10.70
N LEU A 347 -15.38 18.40 9.64
CA LEU A 347 -14.94 18.71 8.28
C LEU A 347 -14.58 20.20 8.12
N GLU A 348 -15.38 21.09 8.71
CA GLU A 348 -15.11 22.52 8.77
C GLU A 348 -13.80 22.82 9.49
N GLN A 349 -13.58 22.28 10.70
CA GLN A 349 -12.32 22.45 11.43
C GLN A 349 -11.13 21.92 10.64
N ARG A 350 -11.29 20.80 9.94
CA ARG A 350 -10.26 20.28 9.03
C ARG A 350 -9.98 21.27 7.90
N TYR A 351 -11.01 21.87 7.31
CA TYR A 351 -10.88 22.87 6.24
C TYR A 351 -10.28 24.19 6.72
N GLN A 352 -10.70 24.70 7.88
CA GLN A 352 -10.13 25.90 8.49
C GLN A 352 -8.66 25.71 8.87
N THR A 353 -8.28 24.51 9.33
CA THR A 353 -6.87 24.16 9.52
C THR A 353 -6.11 24.19 8.19
N MET A 354 -6.74 23.79 7.06
CA MET A 354 -6.11 23.89 5.73
C MET A 354 -5.92 25.33 5.25
N ILE A 355 -6.81 26.26 5.62
CA ILE A 355 -6.73 27.67 5.20
C ILE A 355 -5.88 28.52 6.16
N GLY A 356 -5.93 28.22 7.46
CA GLY A 356 -5.32 29.03 8.52
C GLY A 356 -3.80 28.92 8.64
N GLU A 357 -3.18 27.85 8.14
CA GLU A 357 -1.71 27.68 8.19
C GLU A 357 -1.03 28.20 6.91
N GLN A 358 -1.03 29.52 6.69
CA GLN A 358 -0.02 30.15 5.84
C GLN A 358 1.33 30.38 6.57
N GLN A 359 1.46 29.96 7.84
CA GLN A 359 2.68 30.12 8.65
C GLN A 359 3.07 28.87 9.50
N GLY A 360 2.53 27.69 9.18
CA GLY A 360 2.85 26.41 9.86
C GLY A 360 3.58 25.40 8.97
N ASP A 361 4.31 24.46 9.59
CA ASP A 361 5.11 23.41 8.94
C ASP A 361 4.33 22.62 7.84
N GLU A 362 4.78 22.69 6.59
CA GLU A 362 4.23 21.96 5.42
C GLU A 362 4.17 20.42 5.62
N ASP A 363 4.98 19.86 6.53
CA ASP A 363 5.06 18.41 6.80
C ASP A 363 3.94 17.87 7.72
N ASP A 364 3.25 18.70 8.52
CA ASP A 364 2.14 18.25 9.38
C ASP A 364 0.82 18.13 8.59
N PHE A 365 0.71 18.89 7.49
CA PHE A 365 -0.45 18.99 6.58
C PHE A 365 -0.80 17.67 5.88
N LEU A 366 0.19 16.96 5.33
CA LEU A 366 -0.01 15.69 4.60
C LEU A 366 -0.37 14.50 5.51
N THR A 367 -0.05 14.58 6.81
CA THR A 367 -0.16 13.44 7.72
C THR A 367 -1.54 13.29 8.38
N ARG A 368 -2.28 14.39 8.54
CA ARG A 368 -3.61 14.40 9.20
C ARG A 368 -4.79 14.07 8.28
N GLN A 369 -4.57 13.95 6.97
CA GLN A 369 -5.63 13.77 5.97
C GLN A 369 -5.45 12.54 5.08
N SER A 370 -4.69 11.56 5.55
CA SER A 370 -4.49 10.30 4.84
C SER A 370 -5.56 9.27 5.23
N CYS A 371 -6.04 8.54 4.24
CA CYS A 371 -6.86 7.37 4.46
C CYS A 371 -6.05 6.34 5.26
N ALA A 372 -6.63 5.83 6.36
CA ALA A 372 -5.93 4.87 7.22
C ALA A 372 -5.76 3.46 6.61
N VAL A 373 -6.25 3.26 5.38
CA VAL A 373 -6.17 1.99 4.65
C VAL A 373 -5.07 2.07 3.60
N CYS A 374 -5.11 3.06 2.72
CA CYS A 374 -4.10 3.21 1.66
C CYS A 374 -2.92 4.12 2.04
N PHE A 375 -3.04 4.89 3.13
CA PHE A 375 -2.07 5.90 3.60
C PHE A 375 -1.81 7.04 2.59
N GLU A 376 -2.73 7.22 1.66
CA GLU A 376 -2.75 8.30 0.66
C GLU A 376 -3.85 9.32 1.02
N PRO A 377 -3.86 10.53 0.45
CA PRO A 377 -4.95 11.49 0.65
C PRO A 377 -6.33 10.88 0.35
N LEU A 378 -7.36 11.31 1.09
CA LEU A 378 -8.72 10.80 0.94
C LEU A 378 -9.29 11.14 -0.45
N ILE A 379 -9.60 10.11 -1.23
CA ILE A 379 -10.20 10.18 -2.57
C ILE A 379 -11.66 9.75 -2.47
N ASN A 380 -12.60 10.57 -2.93
CA ASN A 380 -14.04 10.33 -2.80
C ASN A 380 -14.36 9.93 -1.35
N GLU A 381 -14.18 10.88 -0.44
CA GLU A 381 -14.20 10.60 0.99
C GLU A 381 -15.58 10.08 1.46
N LYS A 382 -15.59 8.86 2.03
CA LYS A 382 -16.74 8.26 2.70
C LYS A 382 -16.54 8.35 4.21
N ILE A 383 -17.60 8.76 4.90
CA ILE A 383 -17.67 8.88 6.35
C ILE A 383 -18.52 7.73 6.87
N THR A 384 -17.93 7.00 7.81
CA THR A 384 -18.59 5.91 8.54
C THR A 384 -19.44 6.44 9.70
N ALA A 385 -20.40 5.66 10.20
CA ALA A 385 -21.16 5.96 11.42
C ALA A 385 -20.29 6.38 12.62
N CYS A 386 -19.09 5.81 12.74
CA CYS A 386 -18.11 6.18 13.76
C CYS A 386 -17.29 7.44 13.44
N GLN A 387 -17.72 8.24 12.45
CA GLN A 387 -17.15 9.51 12.00
C GLN A 387 -15.72 9.41 11.45
N HIS A 388 -15.27 8.22 11.05
CA HIS A 388 -13.97 8.06 10.40
C HIS A 388 -14.09 8.13 8.89
N SER A 389 -13.11 8.79 8.29
CA SER A 389 -13.02 9.05 6.85
C SER A 389 -12.11 8.05 6.15
N PHE A 390 -12.56 7.57 4.99
CA PHE A 390 -11.82 6.64 4.13
C PHE A 390 -12.05 6.98 2.66
N CYS A 391 -11.17 6.53 1.77
CA CYS A 391 -11.48 6.56 0.34
C CYS A 391 -12.63 5.60 0.05
N THR A 392 -13.54 5.95 -0.87
CA THR A 392 -14.64 5.06 -1.32
C THR A 392 -14.15 3.64 -1.59
N THR A 393 -13.13 3.50 -2.45
CA THR A 393 -12.57 2.20 -2.84
C THR A 393 -11.95 1.45 -1.66
N CYS A 394 -11.35 2.16 -0.71
CA CYS A 394 -10.73 1.55 0.47
C CYS A 394 -11.77 1.00 1.45
N ILE A 395 -12.85 1.75 1.70
CA ILE A 395 -13.88 1.32 2.64
C ILE A 395 -14.78 0.24 2.03
N GLU A 396 -15.05 0.33 0.73
CA GLU A 396 -15.79 -0.69 0.00
C GLU A 396 -14.98 -1.98 -0.11
N GLY A 397 -13.68 -1.90 -0.38
CA GLY A 397 -12.80 -3.07 -0.34
C GLY A 397 -12.79 -3.77 1.02
N ILE A 398 -12.95 -3.03 2.12
CA ILE A 398 -13.10 -3.61 3.47
C ILE A 398 -14.46 -4.31 3.59
N LEU A 399 -15.55 -3.65 3.19
CA LEU A 399 -16.90 -4.21 3.29
C LEU A 399 -17.13 -5.41 2.36
N SER A 400 -16.44 -5.46 1.23
CA SER A 400 -16.49 -6.59 0.28
C SER A 400 -15.58 -7.76 0.66
N SER A 401 -14.70 -7.62 1.66
CA SER A 401 -13.90 -8.75 2.18
C SER A 401 -14.78 -9.71 2.97
N ALA A 402 -14.56 -11.04 2.89
CA ALA A 402 -15.36 -12.02 3.62
C ALA A 402 -15.29 -11.81 5.16
N PRO A 403 -16.38 -12.01 5.93
CA PRO A 403 -16.35 -11.96 7.39
C PRO A 403 -15.35 -13.00 7.92
N ARG A 404 -14.58 -12.67 8.96
CA ARG A 404 -13.54 -13.56 9.50
C ARG A 404 -14.09 -14.85 10.14
N ASP A 405 -15.36 -14.86 10.51
CA ASP A 405 -16.04 -15.98 11.16
C ASP A 405 -17.11 -16.55 10.21
N ALA A 406 -16.70 -17.48 9.34
CA ALA A 406 -17.53 -18.07 8.29
C ALA A 406 -18.61 -19.07 8.81
N ILE A 407 -19.04 -18.97 10.06
CA ILE A 407 -20.04 -19.85 10.67
C ILE A 407 -21.09 -19.03 11.44
N VAL A 408 -21.63 -17.98 10.83
CA VAL A 408 -22.77 -17.26 11.41
C VAL A 408 -23.87 -17.14 10.37
N ALA A 409 -25.04 -17.66 10.72
CA ALA A 409 -26.24 -17.74 9.87
C ALA A 409 -26.98 -16.40 9.72
N ASP A 410 -26.46 -15.32 10.29
CA ASP A 410 -27.15 -14.02 10.39
C ASP A 410 -26.68 -13.06 9.27
N GLU A 411 -27.64 -12.61 8.47
CA GLU A 411 -27.46 -11.72 7.33
C GLU A 411 -26.84 -10.37 7.74
N HIS A 412 -27.10 -9.92 8.98
CA HIS A 412 -26.55 -8.68 9.51
C HIS A 412 -25.01 -8.73 9.65
N VAL A 413 -24.48 -9.88 10.06
CA VAL A 413 -23.03 -10.12 10.25
C VAL A 413 -22.29 -10.20 8.91
N ARG A 414 -22.97 -10.61 7.84
CA ARG A 414 -22.39 -10.63 6.48
C ARG A 414 -22.08 -9.22 5.97
N GLN A 415 -22.91 -8.24 6.31
CA GLN A 415 -22.83 -6.87 5.81
C GLN A 415 -22.01 -5.89 6.69
N SER A 416 -21.57 -6.33 7.87
CA SER A 416 -20.86 -5.47 8.83
C SER A 416 -19.37 -5.80 8.96
N ARG A 417 -18.52 -4.79 9.09
CA ARG A 417 -17.07 -4.94 9.30
C ARG A 417 -16.59 -4.05 10.44
N PRO A 418 -15.45 -4.34 11.08
CA PRO A 418 -14.85 -3.42 12.05
C PRO A 418 -14.14 -2.27 11.32
N CYS A 419 -14.41 -1.03 11.73
CA CYS A 419 -13.69 0.14 11.24
C CYS A 419 -12.16 0.01 11.45
N PRO A 420 -11.31 0.28 10.45
CA PRO A 420 -9.85 0.18 10.59
C PRO A 420 -9.27 1.09 11.68
N LEU A 421 -9.91 2.23 11.92
CA LEU A 421 -9.46 3.24 12.87
C LEU A 421 -10.02 3.04 14.27
N CYS A 422 -11.25 2.52 14.38
CA CYS A 422 -11.92 2.35 15.66
C CYS A 422 -12.47 1.01 16.07
N ARG A 423 -12.62 0.12 15.10
CA ARG A 423 -13.23 -1.20 15.26
C ARG A 423 -14.69 -1.18 15.69
N ASN A 424 -15.32 -0.01 15.79
CA ASN A 424 -16.77 0.07 15.79
C ASN A 424 -17.28 -0.57 14.51
N GLU A 425 -18.47 -1.14 14.62
CA GLU A 425 -19.16 -1.73 13.49
C GLU A 425 -19.42 -0.67 12.40
N ILE A 426 -19.10 -1.05 11.17
CA ILE A 426 -19.41 -0.29 9.96
C ILE A 426 -20.23 -1.18 9.04
N VAL A 427 -21.33 -0.65 8.56
CA VAL A 427 -22.23 -1.32 7.61
C VAL A 427 -22.32 -0.48 6.34
N ARG A 428 -22.46 -1.14 5.19
CA ARG A 428 -22.52 -0.45 3.87
C ARG A 428 -23.61 0.61 3.83
N LYS A 429 -24.77 0.34 4.43
CA LYS A 429 -25.91 1.27 4.55
C LYS A 429 -25.64 2.53 5.39
N GLN A 430 -24.60 2.55 6.23
CA GLN A 430 -24.22 3.70 7.08
C GLN A 430 -22.89 4.32 6.63
N LEU A 431 -22.64 4.33 5.33
CA LEU A 431 -21.60 5.13 4.69
C LEU A 431 -22.22 6.35 4.04
N TYR A 432 -21.61 7.52 4.24
CA TYR A 432 -22.11 8.80 3.71
C TYR A 432 -20.98 9.55 3.01
N ARG A 433 -21.25 10.26 1.90
CA ARG A 433 -20.26 11.12 1.24
C ARG A 433 -19.92 12.33 2.12
N ALA A 434 -18.63 12.59 2.34
CA ALA A 434 -18.19 13.74 3.14
C ALA A 434 -18.64 15.08 2.54
N ALA A 435 -18.66 15.17 1.20
CA ALA A 435 -19.03 16.37 0.46
C ALA A 435 -20.46 16.85 0.72
N VAL A 436 -21.34 15.98 1.21
CA VAL A 436 -22.74 16.33 1.55
C VAL A 436 -22.82 17.16 2.84
N PHE A 437 -21.91 16.92 3.78
CA PHE A 437 -21.96 17.58 5.09
C PHE A 437 -21.26 18.92 5.13
N PHE A 438 -20.27 19.11 4.26
CA PHE A 438 -19.46 20.31 4.19
C PHE A 438 -18.95 20.51 2.76
N LYS A 439 -19.40 21.61 2.13
CA LYS A 439 -18.86 22.16 0.88
C LYS A 439 -18.27 23.52 1.19
N PRO A 440 -16.99 23.78 0.90
CA PRO A 440 -16.43 25.09 1.11
C PRO A 440 -17.01 26.12 0.13
N ALA A 441 -17.24 27.35 0.60
CA ALA A 441 -17.72 28.46 -0.22
C ALA A 441 -16.77 28.70 -1.42
N GLY A 442 -17.35 28.78 -2.63
CA GLY A 442 -16.61 28.91 -3.91
C GLY A 442 -16.52 27.62 -4.76
N LEU A 443 -17.23 26.55 -4.36
CA LEU A 443 -17.39 25.29 -5.11
C LEU A 443 -18.84 25.07 -5.59
N GLU A 444 -19.70 26.09 -5.49
CA GLU A 444 -21.16 25.96 -5.55
C GLU A 444 -21.71 25.73 -6.97
N ASP A 445 -20.94 25.98 -8.04
CA ASP A 445 -21.45 25.93 -9.42
C ASP A 445 -20.91 24.80 -10.33
N GLU A 446 -20.06 23.88 -9.85
CA GLU A 446 -19.31 22.98 -10.77
C GLU A 446 -19.73 21.50 -10.76
N ALA A 447 -20.77 21.11 -10.00
CA ALA A 447 -21.21 19.71 -9.93
C ALA A 447 -22.08 19.26 -11.12
N GLU A 448 -22.79 20.17 -11.79
CA GLU A 448 -23.61 19.83 -12.96
C GLU A 448 -22.77 19.57 -14.23
N ASP A 449 -21.57 20.16 -14.31
CA ASP A 449 -20.64 20.00 -15.45
C ASP A 449 -19.83 18.69 -15.44
N ILE A 450 -20.10 17.78 -14.50
CA ILE A 450 -19.38 16.50 -14.37
C ILE A 450 -20.04 15.38 -15.19
N LYS A 451 -21.35 15.46 -15.46
CA LYS A 451 -22.09 14.46 -16.24
C LYS A 451 -21.56 14.20 -17.67
N PRO A 452 -21.02 15.17 -18.43
CA PRO A 452 -20.59 14.91 -19.81
C PRO A 452 -19.32 14.05 -19.92
N LEU A 453 -18.54 13.86 -18.85
CA LEU A 453 -17.35 13.00 -18.92
C LEU A 453 -17.69 11.50 -18.83
N MET A 454 -18.90 11.16 -18.39
CA MET A 454 -19.41 9.78 -18.33
C MET A 454 -20.40 9.45 -19.45
N SER A 455 -20.82 10.45 -20.23
CA SER A 455 -21.62 10.24 -21.44
C SER A 455 -20.77 10.50 -22.69
N LEU A 456 -20.03 9.49 -23.13
CA LEU A 456 -19.68 9.38 -24.54
C LEU A 456 -20.97 9.05 -25.31
N LYS A 457 -21.87 10.02 -25.49
CA LYS A 457 -22.79 10.02 -26.63
C LYS A 457 -22.01 10.43 -27.88
N GLY A 458 -21.02 9.61 -28.22
CA GLY A 458 -20.36 9.62 -29.51
C GLY A 458 -20.85 8.41 -30.28
N LYS A 459 -21.62 8.63 -31.34
CA LYS A 459 -21.92 7.61 -32.36
C LYS A 459 -20.61 7.21 -33.04
N GLY A 460 -19.83 6.36 -32.39
CA GLY A 460 -18.63 5.73 -32.92
C GLY A 460 -18.77 4.24 -32.68
N ARG A 461 -19.41 3.55 -33.63
CA ARG A 461 -19.46 2.09 -33.65
C ARG A 461 -18.03 1.53 -33.62
N LEU A 462 -17.70 0.73 -32.60
CA LEU A 462 -16.60 -0.22 -32.69
C LEU A 462 -17.06 -1.32 -33.65
N ASN A 463 -16.72 -1.21 -34.93
CA ASN A 463 -16.87 -2.32 -35.87
C ASN A 463 -15.60 -3.16 -35.80
N ILE A 464 -15.66 -4.27 -35.08
CA ILE A 464 -14.71 -5.37 -35.23
C ILE A 464 -15.05 -6.01 -36.58
N LEU A 465 -14.26 -5.70 -37.61
CA LEU A 465 -14.39 -6.36 -38.90
C LEU A 465 -13.75 -7.75 -38.80
N GLU A 466 -14.56 -8.78 -39.00
CA GLU A 466 -14.06 -10.09 -39.41
C GLU A 466 -13.39 -9.96 -40.79
N GLU A 467 -12.15 -10.45 -40.89
CA GLU A 467 -11.46 -10.60 -42.18
C GLU A 467 -12.19 -11.61 -43.06
N LYS A 468 -12.85 -11.18 -44.15
CA LYS A 468 -12.93 -11.95 -45.41
C LYS A 468 -12.99 -11.07 -46.65
N ASP A 469 -12.01 -11.32 -47.52
CA ASP A 469 -11.97 -11.20 -48.97
C ASP A 469 -12.25 -9.84 -49.66
N ALA A 470 -11.17 -9.33 -50.25
CA ALA A 470 -11.17 -8.28 -51.26
C ALA A 470 -11.89 -8.69 -52.56
N LYS A 471 -12.71 -7.79 -53.12
CA LYS A 471 -12.89 -7.56 -54.58
C LYS A 471 -13.83 -6.36 -54.88
N ASP A 472 -13.23 -5.36 -55.55
CA ASP A 472 -13.72 -4.64 -56.74
C ASP A 472 -15.10 -3.92 -56.83
N ILE A 473 -14.97 -2.58 -57.01
CA ILE A 473 -15.54 -1.75 -58.11
C ILE A 473 -16.97 -1.10 -57.99
N LYS A 474 -16.91 0.24 -57.79
CA LYS A 474 -17.59 1.41 -58.43
C LYS A 474 -19.07 1.81 -58.14
N PRO A 475 -19.39 3.13 -58.27
CA PRO A 475 -20.63 3.77 -57.80
C PRO A 475 -21.63 4.07 -58.93
N ASP A 476 -22.94 4.17 -58.64
CA ASP A 476 -23.81 5.24 -59.19
C ASP A 476 -25.29 5.24 -58.73
N VAL A 477 -25.78 6.47 -58.47
CA VAL A 477 -27.05 7.11 -58.89
C VAL A 477 -28.45 6.67 -58.36
N LYS A 478 -29.05 7.61 -57.61
CA LYS A 478 -30.46 8.13 -57.55
C LYS A 478 -31.67 7.26 -57.95
N GLY A 479 -32.69 7.26 -57.09
CA GLY A 479 -34.10 7.06 -57.46
C GLY A 479 -35.09 7.37 -56.33
N LYS A 480 -36.08 8.26 -56.61
CA LYS A 480 -37.21 8.65 -55.74
C LYS A 480 -38.41 7.70 -55.93
N GLY A 481 -39.17 7.39 -54.88
CA GLY A 481 -40.54 6.85 -55.00
C GLY A 481 -41.14 6.35 -53.69
N LYS A 482 -42.28 6.92 -53.27
CA LYS A 482 -43.07 6.59 -52.06
C LYS A 482 -44.22 5.63 -52.41
N ALA A 483 -44.48 4.60 -51.59
CA ALA A 483 -45.77 4.32 -50.90
C ALA A 483 -45.84 2.91 -50.24
N LYS A 484 -46.07 2.90 -48.90
CA LYS A 484 -46.94 2.03 -48.02
C LYS A 484 -47.12 0.52 -48.37
N ALA A 485 -47.11 -0.46 -47.45
CA ALA A 485 -47.01 -0.54 -45.98
C ALA A 485 -46.83 -2.03 -45.53
N GLU A 486 -46.55 -2.22 -44.22
CA GLU A 486 -46.49 -3.43 -43.36
C GLU A 486 -45.12 -4.14 -43.19
N PRO A 487 -44.83 -4.66 -41.98
CA PRO A 487 -44.87 -4.05 -40.65
C PRO A 487 -43.43 -3.84 -40.09
N ASP A 488 -43.30 -2.87 -39.19
CA ASP A 488 -42.05 -2.49 -38.53
C ASP A 488 -41.70 -3.56 -37.47
N GLU A 489 -40.81 -4.50 -37.80
CA GLU A 489 -40.03 -5.24 -36.79
C GLU A 489 -38.88 -4.32 -36.39
N THR A 490 -39.12 -3.52 -35.35
CA THR A 490 -38.07 -2.82 -34.62
C THR A 490 -37.24 -3.84 -33.87
N ASP A 491 -36.20 -4.38 -34.52
CA ASP A 491 -35.05 -4.94 -33.82
C ASP A 491 -34.31 -3.79 -33.14
N GLU A 492 -34.74 -3.46 -31.92
CA GLU A 492 -33.90 -2.76 -30.96
C GLU A 492 -32.68 -3.64 -30.66
N PRO A 493 -31.43 -3.16 -30.85
CA PRO A 493 -30.28 -3.89 -30.36
C PRO A 493 -30.21 -3.71 -28.84
N THR A 494 -30.43 -4.84 -28.19
CA THR A 494 -30.29 -5.18 -26.77
C THR A 494 -28.99 -4.70 -26.13
N GLU A 495 -29.13 -4.27 -24.87
CA GLU A 495 -28.21 -4.34 -23.71
C GLU A 495 -26.69 -4.46 -24.01
N LEU A 496 -25.90 -3.52 -23.47
CA LEU A 496 -24.43 -3.65 -23.37
C LEU A 496 -24.09 -4.81 -22.43
N GLU A 497 -23.85 -5.99 -22.99
CA GLU A 497 -23.43 -7.18 -22.22
C GLU A 497 -22.19 -6.87 -21.37
N ASP A 498 -22.25 -7.24 -20.08
CA ASP A 498 -21.13 -7.18 -19.15
C ASP A 498 -19.96 -8.04 -19.69
N VAL A 499 -18.92 -7.40 -20.23
CA VAL A 499 -17.75 -8.13 -20.72
C VAL A 499 -17.08 -8.86 -19.56
N ASP A 500 -17.08 -10.19 -19.60
CA ASP A 500 -16.43 -11.04 -18.62
C ASP A 500 -14.92 -10.75 -18.57
N ILE A 501 -14.33 -10.82 -17.37
CA ILE A 501 -12.87 -10.62 -17.21
C ILE A 501 -12.06 -11.62 -18.06
N GLU A 502 -12.67 -12.77 -18.35
CA GLU A 502 -12.10 -13.80 -19.18
C GLU A 502 -12.07 -13.39 -20.66
N ASP A 503 -12.87 -12.45 -21.15
CA ASP A 503 -12.87 -12.02 -22.56
C ASP A 503 -12.06 -10.74 -22.81
N VAL A 504 -11.42 -10.22 -21.75
CA VAL A 504 -10.60 -9.01 -21.84
C VAL A 504 -9.36 -9.25 -22.71
N LEU A 505 -9.21 -8.42 -23.74
CA LEU A 505 -8.03 -8.39 -24.60
C LEU A 505 -6.79 -7.93 -23.83
N PRO A 506 -5.60 -8.50 -24.08
CA PRO A 506 -4.39 -8.12 -23.36
C PRO A 506 -3.88 -6.74 -23.76
N SER A 507 -3.47 -5.93 -22.78
CA SER A 507 -2.81 -4.63 -23.04
C SER A 507 -1.40 -4.77 -23.63
N THR A 508 -0.86 -3.66 -24.12
CA THR A 508 0.54 -3.57 -24.59
C THR A 508 1.55 -4.16 -23.60
N LYS A 509 1.40 -3.85 -22.30
CA LYS A 509 2.31 -4.39 -21.27
C LYS A 509 2.13 -5.89 -21.06
N MET A 510 0.90 -6.40 -21.09
CA MET A 510 0.64 -7.84 -20.92
C MET A 510 1.23 -8.66 -22.06
N LYS A 511 1.06 -8.20 -23.30
CA LYS A 511 1.69 -8.78 -24.50
C LYS A 511 3.21 -8.84 -24.32
N LYS A 512 3.84 -7.72 -23.93
CA LYS A 512 5.29 -7.67 -23.73
C LYS A 512 5.79 -8.59 -22.62
N ILE A 513 5.03 -8.72 -21.53
CA ILE A 513 5.36 -9.68 -20.46
C ILE A 513 5.29 -11.11 -20.99
N GLY A 514 4.26 -11.43 -21.78
CA GLY A 514 4.14 -12.73 -22.46
C GLY A 514 5.40 -13.06 -23.27
N ASP A 515 5.85 -12.14 -24.12
CA ASP A 515 7.05 -12.31 -24.96
C ASP A 515 8.32 -12.52 -24.11
N LEU A 516 8.47 -11.78 -23.01
CA LEU A 516 9.61 -11.92 -22.10
C LEU A 516 9.61 -13.30 -21.41
N LEU A 517 8.44 -13.79 -21.01
CA LEU A 517 8.30 -15.10 -20.38
C LEU A 517 8.62 -16.22 -21.37
N ASP A 518 8.17 -16.12 -22.62
CA ASP A 518 8.53 -17.09 -23.66
C ASP A 518 10.03 -17.07 -23.95
N LEU A 519 10.62 -15.88 -24.11
CA LEU A 519 12.06 -15.74 -24.31
C LEU A 519 12.87 -16.40 -23.17
N TRP A 520 12.47 -16.17 -21.92
CA TRP A 520 13.18 -16.77 -20.78
C TRP A 520 12.95 -18.27 -20.66
N ARG A 521 11.76 -18.75 -20.96
CA ARG A 521 11.47 -20.20 -21.01
C ARG A 521 12.33 -20.89 -22.06
N ASP A 522 12.50 -20.29 -23.23
CA ASP A 522 13.25 -20.87 -24.34
C ASP A 522 14.77 -20.84 -24.07
N VAL A 523 15.25 -19.85 -23.31
CA VAL A 523 16.65 -19.78 -22.84
C VAL A 523 16.91 -20.81 -21.73
N ASP A 524 16.04 -20.87 -20.73
CA ASP A 524 16.10 -21.88 -19.66
C ASP A 524 14.72 -22.04 -18.98
N PRO A 525 14.07 -23.20 -19.13
CA PRO A 525 12.72 -23.45 -18.61
C PRO A 525 12.66 -23.56 -17.08
N THR A 526 13.80 -23.59 -16.38
CA THR A 526 13.88 -23.61 -14.91
C THR A 526 13.81 -22.23 -14.27
N GLN A 527 13.90 -21.15 -15.07
CA GLN A 527 13.88 -19.79 -14.57
C GLN A 527 12.53 -19.44 -13.92
N LYS A 528 12.59 -18.66 -12.85
CA LYS A 528 11.38 -18.16 -12.17
C LYS A 528 11.35 -16.63 -12.16
N THR A 529 10.14 -16.10 -12.35
CA THR A 529 9.90 -14.67 -12.56
C THR A 529 8.97 -14.10 -11.48
N LEU A 530 9.39 -13.00 -10.85
CA LEU A 530 8.50 -12.17 -10.03
C LEU A 530 7.93 -11.04 -10.88
N ILE A 531 6.63 -10.81 -10.81
CA ILE A 531 5.96 -9.68 -11.45
C ILE A 531 5.34 -8.80 -10.36
N PHE A 532 5.86 -7.59 -10.22
CA PHE A 532 5.37 -6.62 -9.25
C PHE A 532 4.39 -5.64 -9.90
N CYS A 533 3.24 -5.41 -9.23
CA CYS A 533 2.34 -4.32 -9.59
C CYS A 533 1.73 -3.64 -8.34
N SER A 534 1.50 -2.34 -8.39
CA SER A 534 0.78 -1.60 -7.34
C SER A 534 -0.72 -1.90 -7.35
N PHE A 535 -1.31 -2.20 -8.51
CA PHE A 535 -2.74 -2.44 -8.70
C PHE A 535 -3.04 -3.94 -8.63
N VAL A 536 -3.92 -4.35 -7.70
CA VAL A 536 -4.21 -5.78 -7.48
C VAL A 536 -5.07 -6.34 -8.61
N GLU A 537 -6.00 -5.53 -9.11
CA GLU A 537 -6.87 -5.82 -10.23
C GLU A 537 -6.05 -6.11 -11.50
N MET A 538 -4.92 -5.42 -11.69
CA MET A 538 -3.99 -5.71 -12.79
C MET A 538 -3.33 -7.09 -12.65
N LEU A 539 -3.02 -7.52 -11.42
CA LEU A 539 -2.48 -8.86 -11.17
C LEU A 539 -3.55 -9.94 -11.41
N GLU A 540 -4.81 -9.66 -11.09
CA GLU A 540 -5.94 -10.54 -11.38
C GLU A 540 -6.13 -10.70 -12.91
N LEU A 541 -6.09 -9.60 -13.68
CA LEU A 541 -6.07 -9.65 -15.15
C LEU A 541 -4.85 -10.41 -15.72
N MET A 542 -3.67 -10.14 -15.19
CA MET A 542 -2.46 -10.86 -15.58
C MET A 542 -2.57 -12.36 -15.29
N SER A 543 -3.23 -12.74 -14.19
CA SER A 543 -3.48 -14.14 -13.85
C SER A 543 -4.38 -14.83 -14.88
N VAL A 544 -5.47 -14.18 -15.31
CA VAL A 544 -6.34 -14.68 -16.39
C VAL A 544 -5.53 -14.89 -17.68
N TYR A 545 -4.74 -13.89 -18.07
CA TYR A 545 -3.92 -13.98 -19.28
C TYR A 545 -2.85 -15.08 -19.22
N LEU A 546 -2.19 -15.26 -18.07
CA LEU A 546 -1.24 -16.36 -17.87
C LEU A 546 -1.91 -17.73 -17.90
N ARG A 547 -3.14 -17.87 -17.35
CA ARG A 547 -3.93 -19.10 -17.45
C ARG A 547 -4.20 -19.46 -18.91
N LYS A 548 -4.66 -18.49 -19.72
CA LYS A 548 -4.91 -18.69 -21.16
C LYS A 548 -3.65 -19.10 -21.94
N ARG A 549 -2.47 -18.67 -21.49
CA ARG A 549 -1.17 -19.06 -22.07
C ARG A 549 -0.60 -20.36 -21.50
N ASN A 550 -1.34 -21.08 -20.64
CA ASN A 550 -0.88 -22.27 -19.94
C ASN A 550 0.41 -22.05 -19.12
N VAL A 551 0.59 -20.85 -18.56
CA VAL A 551 1.73 -20.53 -17.68
C VAL A 551 1.32 -20.73 -16.23
N ASN A 552 1.93 -21.73 -15.58
CA ASN A 552 1.70 -22.00 -14.16
C ASN A 552 2.25 -20.86 -13.29
N HIS A 553 1.39 -20.28 -12.47
CA HIS A 553 1.69 -19.12 -11.65
C HIS A 553 0.93 -19.11 -10.33
N VAL A 554 1.40 -18.29 -9.40
CA VAL A 554 0.76 -18.04 -8.11
C VAL A 554 0.59 -16.54 -7.87
N LEU A 555 -0.44 -16.19 -7.10
CA LEU A 555 -0.77 -14.81 -6.75
C LEU A 555 -0.50 -14.56 -5.25
N TYR A 556 0.18 -13.46 -4.93
CA TYR A 556 0.51 -13.04 -3.57
C TYR A 556 0.03 -11.61 -3.30
N THR A 557 -1.09 -11.50 -2.59
CA THR A 557 -1.75 -10.20 -2.31
C THR A 557 -2.07 -10.02 -0.83
N GLY A 558 -2.44 -8.79 -0.48
CA GLY A 558 -2.82 -8.42 0.88
C GLY A 558 -4.13 -9.07 1.36
N LYS A 559 -4.95 -9.58 0.43
CA LYS A 559 -6.24 -10.22 0.74
C LYS A 559 -6.08 -11.63 1.35
N MET A 560 -4.95 -12.30 1.08
CA MET A 560 -4.70 -13.68 1.51
C MET A 560 -4.50 -13.83 3.03
N LYS A 561 -4.91 -14.99 3.57
CA LYS A 561 -4.65 -15.39 4.96
C LYS A 561 -3.16 -15.73 5.17
N MET A 562 -2.72 -15.78 6.43
CA MET A 562 -1.30 -16.04 6.75
C MET A 562 -0.85 -17.43 6.27
N ASP A 563 -1.65 -18.47 6.53
CA ASP A 563 -1.29 -19.84 6.14
C ASP A 563 -1.25 -20.00 4.62
N GLU A 564 -2.15 -19.34 3.89
CA GLU A 564 -2.18 -19.31 2.42
C GLU A 564 -0.94 -18.62 1.84
N ARG A 565 -0.47 -17.53 2.48
CA ARG A 565 0.75 -16.82 2.06
C ARG A 565 1.98 -17.70 2.20
N ASP A 566 2.10 -18.41 3.31
CA ASP A 566 3.23 -19.32 3.56
C ASP A 566 3.22 -20.48 2.55
N ALA A 567 2.04 -21.05 2.26
CA ALA A 567 1.89 -22.09 1.25
C ALA A 567 2.31 -21.62 -0.15
N VAL A 568 1.88 -20.43 -0.58
CA VAL A 568 2.27 -19.86 -1.88
C VAL A 568 3.78 -19.63 -1.98
N ILE A 569 4.43 -19.14 -0.91
CA ILE A 569 5.88 -18.95 -0.89
C ILE A 569 6.60 -20.30 -1.02
N GLN A 570 6.15 -21.32 -0.31
CA GLN A 570 6.73 -22.66 -0.39
C GLN A 570 6.55 -23.27 -1.78
N GLN A 571 5.34 -23.18 -2.35
CA GLN A 571 5.04 -23.67 -3.69
C GLN A 571 5.91 -22.98 -4.75
N PHE A 572 6.12 -21.67 -4.63
CA PHE A 572 6.98 -20.92 -5.56
C PHE A 572 8.46 -21.25 -5.39
N GLN A 573 8.95 -21.51 -4.18
CA GLN A 573 10.36 -21.86 -3.96
C GLN A 573 10.68 -23.33 -4.25
N ALA A 574 9.68 -24.19 -4.36
CA ALA A 574 9.86 -25.59 -4.74
C ALA A 574 10.48 -25.71 -6.15
N SER A 575 11.25 -26.79 -6.34
CA SER A 575 11.82 -27.16 -7.65
C SER A 575 11.03 -28.31 -8.26
N GLY A 576 10.86 -28.29 -9.58
CA GLY A 576 10.09 -29.31 -10.32
C GLY A 576 9.29 -28.68 -11.46
N ASP A 577 8.86 -29.51 -12.41
CA ASP A 577 8.16 -29.04 -13.62
C ASP A 577 6.74 -28.56 -13.34
N GLU A 578 6.06 -29.16 -12.36
CA GLU A 578 4.73 -28.73 -11.92
C GLU A 578 4.74 -27.50 -11.00
N THR A 579 5.93 -26.96 -10.66
CA THR A 579 6.02 -25.80 -9.78
C THR A 579 5.82 -24.50 -10.55
N PRO A 580 5.12 -23.50 -9.98
CA PRO A 580 4.83 -22.25 -10.65
C PRO A 580 6.12 -21.55 -11.07
N ARG A 581 6.13 -21.05 -12.30
CA ARG A 581 7.24 -20.31 -12.91
C ARG A 581 7.11 -18.81 -12.71
N VAL A 582 5.90 -18.33 -12.48
CA VAL A 582 5.62 -16.90 -12.25
C VAL A 582 4.95 -16.70 -10.90
N MET A 583 5.38 -15.68 -10.17
CA MET A 583 4.69 -15.18 -8.98
C MET A 583 4.26 -13.73 -9.21
N LEU A 584 2.95 -13.51 -9.21
CA LEU A 584 2.31 -12.20 -9.27
C LEU A 584 2.23 -11.64 -7.85
N ILE A 585 2.82 -10.48 -7.60
CA ILE A 585 2.94 -9.94 -6.24
C ILE A 585 2.62 -8.45 -6.20
N SER A 586 1.75 -8.06 -5.26
CA SER A 586 1.47 -6.63 -5.09
C SER A 586 2.69 -5.92 -4.51
N LEU A 587 3.03 -4.73 -5.01
CA LEU A 587 4.22 -4.01 -4.58
C LEU A 587 4.19 -3.72 -3.07
N LYS A 588 3.01 -3.42 -2.51
CA LYS A 588 2.82 -3.21 -1.06
C LYS A 588 3.13 -4.47 -0.25
N CYS A 589 2.78 -5.67 -0.74
CA CYS A 589 3.04 -6.93 -0.04
C CYS A 589 4.47 -7.44 -0.29
N GLY A 590 4.99 -7.24 -1.50
CA GLY A 590 6.37 -7.56 -1.88
C GLY A 590 7.43 -6.66 -1.24
N GLY A 591 7.01 -5.49 -0.75
CA GLY A 591 7.84 -4.59 0.02
C GLY A 591 8.27 -5.13 1.40
N VAL A 592 7.72 -6.25 1.90
CA VAL A 592 7.88 -6.65 3.31
C VAL A 592 8.62 -7.99 3.46
N GLY A 593 9.82 -7.97 4.06
CA GLY A 593 10.66 -9.10 4.55
C GLY A 593 10.84 -10.43 3.78
N LEU A 594 10.12 -10.73 2.69
CA LEU A 594 10.10 -12.06 2.03
C LEU A 594 11.47 -12.50 1.46
N ASN A 595 11.72 -13.80 1.51
CA ASN A 595 12.87 -14.45 0.88
C ASN A 595 12.41 -15.20 -0.38
N LEU A 596 12.76 -14.70 -1.57
CA LEU A 596 12.29 -15.24 -2.86
C LEU A 596 13.48 -15.55 -3.78
N THR A 597 14.51 -16.21 -3.25
CA THR A 597 15.77 -16.50 -3.96
C THR A 597 15.63 -17.48 -5.12
N ALA A 598 14.50 -18.21 -5.20
CA ALA A 598 14.20 -19.06 -6.34
C ALA A 598 13.99 -18.27 -7.64
N ALA A 599 13.60 -16.98 -7.55
CA ALA A 599 13.46 -16.13 -8.71
C ALA A 599 14.79 -15.50 -9.13
N ASN A 600 15.06 -15.51 -10.42
CA ASN A 600 16.20 -14.85 -11.06
C ASN A 600 15.76 -13.76 -12.05
N ASN A 601 14.46 -13.68 -12.36
CA ASN A 601 13.89 -12.60 -13.17
C ASN A 601 12.89 -11.79 -12.34
N VAL A 602 12.91 -10.46 -12.54
CA VAL A 602 11.99 -9.53 -11.90
C VAL A 602 11.44 -8.58 -12.94
N ILE A 603 10.11 -8.46 -13.03
CA ILE A 603 9.42 -7.49 -13.86
C ILE A 603 8.69 -6.48 -12.96
N GLY A 604 8.98 -5.19 -13.14
CA GLY A 604 8.14 -4.10 -12.63
C GLY A 604 7.12 -3.73 -13.70
N LEU A 605 5.84 -4.07 -13.47
CA LEU A 605 4.75 -3.81 -14.42
C LEU A 605 4.39 -2.32 -14.43
N ASP A 606 4.27 -1.71 -13.24
CA ASP A 606 4.11 -0.27 -13.06
C ASP A 606 5.27 0.33 -12.25
N LEU A 607 5.41 1.65 -12.35
CA LEU A 607 6.42 2.39 -11.60
C LEU A 607 5.88 2.81 -10.23
N ALA A 608 6.68 2.55 -9.19
CA ALA A 608 6.39 3.06 -7.87
C ALA A 608 6.73 4.56 -7.77
N TRP A 609 5.98 5.31 -6.98
CA TRP A 609 6.34 6.70 -6.65
C TRP A 609 7.70 6.83 -5.95
N SER A 610 8.14 5.77 -5.27
CA SER A 610 9.41 5.76 -4.53
C SER A 610 10.35 4.70 -5.11
N PRO A 611 11.54 5.09 -5.59
CA PRO A 611 12.57 4.15 -6.06
C PRO A 611 13.00 3.14 -4.99
N ALA A 612 12.89 3.52 -3.71
CA ALA A 612 13.24 2.66 -2.58
C ALA A 612 12.31 1.44 -2.49
N SER A 613 11.02 1.60 -2.78
CA SER A 613 10.04 0.50 -2.77
C SER A 613 10.36 -0.54 -3.84
N GLU A 614 10.73 -0.11 -5.05
CA GLU A 614 11.15 -1.02 -6.11
C GLU A 614 12.47 -1.72 -5.78
N ALA A 615 13.46 -0.97 -5.29
CA ALA A 615 14.74 -1.55 -4.88
C ALA A 615 14.54 -2.63 -3.81
N GLN A 616 13.63 -2.39 -2.87
CA GLN A 616 13.23 -3.33 -1.83
C GLN A 616 12.54 -4.58 -2.41
N ALA A 617 11.70 -4.43 -3.42
CA ALA A 617 11.06 -5.54 -4.12
C ALA A 617 12.09 -6.41 -4.88
N VAL A 618 13.04 -5.78 -5.59
CA VAL A 618 14.14 -6.46 -6.28
C VAL A 618 15.05 -7.21 -5.30
N ASP A 619 15.32 -6.61 -4.15
CA ASP A 619 16.13 -7.21 -3.09
C ASP A 619 15.50 -8.46 -2.45
N ARG A 620 14.25 -8.81 -2.79
CA ARG A 620 13.62 -10.09 -2.42
C ARG A 620 14.21 -11.28 -3.17
N ALA A 621 14.59 -11.07 -4.43
CA ALA A 621 15.24 -12.06 -5.29
C ALA A 621 16.77 -11.94 -5.22
N HIS A 622 17.30 -10.72 -5.28
CA HIS A 622 18.75 -10.46 -5.27
C HIS A 622 19.29 -10.36 -3.83
N ARG A 623 19.41 -11.49 -3.14
CA ARG A 623 19.87 -11.58 -1.75
C ARG A 623 20.66 -12.85 -1.46
N ILE A 624 21.15 -12.99 -0.23
CA ILE A 624 21.88 -14.19 0.24
C ILE A 624 21.04 -15.43 -0.03
N GLY A 625 21.65 -16.43 -0.68
CA GLY A 625 21.00 -17.63 -1.18
C GLY A 625 20.75 -17.61 -2.69
N GLN A 626 20.89 -16.45 -3.34
CA GLN A 626 20.85 -16.35 -4.79
C GLN A 626 22.11 -16.93 -5.43
N THR A 627 21.93 -17.88 -6.34
CA THR A 627 23.01 -18.56 -7.08
C THR A 627 23.08 -18.12 -8.54
N ARG A 628 22.02 -17.50 -9.07
CA ARG A 628 21.90 -17.09 -10.47
C ARG A 628 21.98 -15.56 -10.62
N PRO A 629 22.50 -15.04 -11.74
CA PRO A 629 22.37 -13.63 -12.10
C PRO A 629 20.91 -13.18 -12.07
N VAL A 630 20.65 -11.97 -11.56
CA VAL A 630 19.29 -11.43 -11.46
C VAL A 630 19.05 -10.39 -12.53
N THR A 631 18.06 -10.62 -13.39
CA THR A 631 17.63 -9.66 -14.43
C THR A 631 16.38 -8.92 -13.96
N VAL A 632 16.41 -7.59 -13.98
CA VAL A 632 15.27 -6.74 -13.67
C VAL A 632 14.83 -6.00 -14.92
N LYS A 633 13.56 -6.13 -15.32
CA LYS A 633 12.94 -5.39 -16.41
C LYS A 633 11.91 -4.41 -15.87
N ARG A 634 12.05 -3.12 -16.20
CA ARG A 634 11.07 -2.07 -15.89
C ARG A 634 10.30 -1.72 -17.14
N LEU A 635 8.98 -1.88 -17.14
CA LEU A 635 8.14 -1.59 -18.31
C LEU A 635 7.61 -0.16 -18.22
N VAL A 636 7.84 0.63 -19.25
CA VAL A 636 7.50 2.06 -19.28
C VAL A 636 6.83 2.39 -20.61
N ILE A 637 5.65 3.01 -20.55
CA ILE A 637 5.02 3.54 -21.77
C ILE A 637 5.58 4.92 -22.12
N ARG A 638 6.03 5.09 -23.36
CA ARG A 638 6.51 6.39 -23.89
C ARG A 638 5.38 7.40 -24.04
N ASP A 639 5.74 8.67 -23.91
CA ASP A 639 4.82 9.80 -24.04
C ASP A 639 3.60 9.68 -23.11
N SER A 640 3.85 9.15 -21.92
CA SER A 640 2.82 8.89 -20.89
C SER A 640 3.21 9.50 -19.54
N VAL A 641 2.31 9.37 -18.56
CA VAL A 641 2.54 9.76 -17.18
C VAL A 641 3.72 9.00 -16.55
N GLU A 642 3.99 7.76 -16.99
CA GLU A 642 5.07 6.94 -16.44
C GLU A 642 6.44 7.53 -16.76
N GLN A 643 6.65 8.02 -17.99
CA GLN A 643 7.91 8.67 -18.36
C GLN A 643 8.14 9.97 -17.57
N ARG A 644 7.06 10.67 -17.20
CA ARG A 644 7.14 11.86 -16.35
C ARG A 644 7.48 11.51 -14.90
N ILE A 645 6.97 10.39 -14.38
CA ILE A 645 7.32 9.90 -13.05
C ILE A 645 8.81 9.56 -12.96
N LEU A 646 9.42 9.04 -14.03
CA LEU A 646 10.86 8.75 -14.07
C LEU A 646 11.74 10.01 -14.08
N ALA A 647 11.21 11.14 -14.53
CA ALA A 647 11.94 12.41 -14.58
C ALA A 647 11.92 13.18 -13.26
N LEU A 648 11.09 12.76 -12.30
CA LEU A 648 11.01 13.30 -10.93
C LEU A 648 11.99 12.60 -10.00
#